data_AF-A0A233S8L5-F1
#
_entry.id   AF-A0A233S8L5-F1
#
_cell.length_a   1.000
_cell.length_b   1.000
_cell.length_c   1.000
_cell.angle_alpha   90.00
_cell.angle_beta   90.00
_cell.angle_gamma   90.00
#
_symmetry.space_group_name_H-M   'P 1'
#
loop_
_entity.id
_entity.type
_entity.pdbx_description
1 polymer ?
#
loop_
_entity_poly.entity_id
_entity_poly.type
_entity_poly.pdbx_seq_one_letter_code
_entity_poly.pdbx_strand_id
1 'polypeptide(L)'
;MTWSHAAEPVTGPGGVTGLWHTRLTGAPQLRLQPAGPARPTQPVDGPLTLVERQQIKDAMGRKPLSAKSMALSALGASVDLTGDWAGTPGATVPFYHHRSVTGRDSSVHVVLRGFLLPFCLPVQVTSHTERRLDSGLVKVSQLIVMGPVMDYLGVTGCPNGGRSFPFARVRLCGPTEMQVSTTAEPLQFGCWLRAAPGSPRIKFTFAAEDVRQRPVSFTSELAFVPGGLTAPQLRMTLDAYDQQARDVIVPASGRLELVIPPASTDTSVDVTGLSFGAEPAAGDPAVLEAAGRLPAWPRLTGLTARLPALDALASRSAAAPTGSPAGATDPARLTLDANYLANGLNTASKVYAAVQPPVGVAPPVTSSGGIAALAQKVSGLSDATGLVSGDLAKFKSGTFDPDSYFPPPESGLPTKLLGFLDLRKVVQGVQPMSTSDGDTVPRIVTVPVPQGVQSGLVWRPKVPRNTDLCNGLLHTGGGAALELHNTILAPLDGSQPQVDSRGELRDFTLNFLNRLLTVRFERLAFSSRPGAGPSLDAKVAEVHFGGDLHFLERLRDYLPSPASGPKVNVAADGIEVGYVLAVPSIGAGVFLLQNLMVATTVTLPFNGDAVKARFTVSSRDHPFLVTVSLFGGGGFFALAVQSDRPERFELEAQLEFGAAASLNLGVASGSVCVTAGIYIKMKGSQAHLEGFLRAVGELEVLGIISISVEFYLGLSYDTNTKVVHGHAEIIVRVRVAFFTKSVSLQVDRDFGGGSDPTFADAFPTPEPWQRRCAAFAPMEGT
;
A
#
# COMPACT_ATOMS: atom_id res chain seq x y z
N MET A 1 -59.13 27.52 50.67
CA MET A 1 -58.29 28.60 50.11
C MET A 1 -59.13 29.86 50.10
N THR A 2 -58.62 30.95 50.66
CA THR A 2 -59.38 32.21 50.79
C THR A 2 -58.49 33.38 50.39
N TRP A 3 -59.00 34.22 49.50
CA TRP A 3 -58.37 35.49 49.14
C TRP A 3 -58.73 36.55 50.19
N SER A 4 -57.72 37.27 50.68
CA SER A 4 -57.87 38.36 51.64
C SER A 4 -57.18 39.62 51.12
N HIS A 5 -57.88 40.75 51.13
CA HIS A 5 -57.34 42.06 50.79
C HIS A 5 -57.92 43.12 51.72
N ALA A 6 -57.18 44.21 51.92
CA ALA A 6 -57.71 45.37 52.62
C ALA A 6 -58.62 46.17 51.68
N ALA A 7 -59.78 46.63 52.16
CA ALA A 7 -60.67 47.48 51.37
C ALA A 7 -60.17 48.93 51.28
N GLU A 8 -59.36 49.36 52.26
CA GLU A 8 -58.81 50.72 52.36
C GLU A 8 -57.26 50.69 52.44
N PRO A 9 -56.57 51.80 52.13
CA PRO A 9 -55.12 51.89 52.25
C PRO A 9 -54.65 51.62 53.69
N VAL A 10 -53.68 50.72 53.84
CA VAL A 10 -53.12 50.35 55.14
C VAL A 10 -51.80 51.07 55.35
N THR A 11 -51.75 51.98 56.32
CA THR A 11 -50.53 52.69 56.72
C THR A 11 -49.86 51.98 57.90
N GLY A 12 -48.61 51.58 57.71
CA GLY A 12 -47.83 50.93 58.75
C GLY A 12 -47.41 51.90 59.86
N PRO A 13 -46.86 51.39 60.99
CA PRO A 13 -46.43 52.21 62.12
C PRO A 13 -45.38 53.28 61.79
N GLY A 14 -44.62 53.11 60.70
CA GLY A 14 -43.65 54.08 60.19
C GLY A 14 -44.23 55.13 59.22
N GLY A 15 -45.56 55.27 59.12
CA GLY A 15 -46.21 56.26 58.25
C GLY A 15 -46.24 55.89 56.76
N VAL A 16 -45.71 54.72 56.38
CA VAL A 16 -45.70 54.25 54.98
C VAL A 16 -47.01 53.52 54.67
N THR A 17 -47.78 54.05 53.72
CA THR A 17 -48.94 53.36 53.15
C THR A 17 -48.47 52.28 52.17
N GLY A 18 -48.84 51.02 52.45
CA GLY A 18 -48.48 49.89 51.60
C GLY A 18 -49.25 49.88 50.28
N LEU A 19 -48.65 49.27 49.25
CA LEU A 19 -49.36 48.97 48.00
C LEU A 19 -50.54 48.04 48.24
N TRP A 20 -51.68 48.34 47.60
CA TRP A 20 -52.85 47.47 47.62
C TRP A 20 -52.49 46.10 47.06
N HIS A 21 -52.85 45.05 47.82
CA HIS A 21 -52.58 43.68 47.44
C HIS A 21 -53.64 42.73 47.97
N THR A 22 -53.85 41.62 47.24
CA THR A 22 -54.66 40.49 47.68
C THR A 22 -53.77 39.28 47.94
N ARG A 23 -53.98 38.58 49.07
CA ARG A 23 -53.20 37.40 49.48
C ARG A 23 -54.06 36.16 49.44
N LEU A 24 -53.47 35.05 49.01
CA LEU A 24 -54.07 33.72 49.10
C LEU A 24 -53.56 33.01 50.34
N THR A 25 -54.47 32.61 51.22
CA THR A 25 -54.15 31.92 52.49
C THR A 25 -54.56 30.44 52.46
N GLY A 26 -53.83 29.60 53.22
CA GLY A 26 -54.12 28.17 53.39
C GLY A 26 -53.38 27.20 52.45
N ALA A 27 -52.09 27.44 52.17
CA ALA A 27 -51.18 26.55 51.42
C ALA A 27 -51.80 25.96 50.12
N PRO A 28 -52.26 26.81 49.19
CA PRO A 28 -53.02 26.40 48.02
C PRO A 28 -52.22 25.48 47.09
N GLN A 29 -52.93 24.54 46.47
CA GLN A 29 -52.43 23.76 45.33
C GLN A 29 -52.79 24.51 44.04
N LEU A 30 -51.78 24.86 43.24
CA LEU A 30 -51.89 25.72 42.07
C LEU A 30 -51.48 24.98 40.80
N ARG A 31 -52.17 25.29 39.70
CA ARG A 31 -51.73 24.96 38.33
C ARG A 31 -51.52 26.27 37.59
N LEU A 32 -50.29 26.53 37.15
CA LEU A 32 -50.02 27.70 36.32
C LEU A 32 -50.39 27.38 34.88
N GLN A 33 -51.16 28.26 34.24
CA GLN A 33 -51.39 28.21 32.81
C GLN A 33 -50.53 29.29 32.13
N PRO A 34 -49.81 28.96 31.03
CA PRO A 34 -49.08 29.96 30.28
C PRO A 34 -50.05 30.98 29.69
N ALA A 35 -49.85 32.26 30.01
CA ALA A 35 -50.61 33.37 29.44
C ALA A 35 -50.03 33.74 28.06
N GLY A 36 -50.40 32.99 27.03
CA GLY A 36 -50.06 33.30 25.63
C GLY A 36 -48.60 32.99 25.22
N PRO A 37 -48.24 33.27 23.94
CA PRO A 37 -46.87 33.09 23.46
C PRO A 37 -45.90 33.99 24.22
N ALA A 38 -44.64 33.56 24.33
CA ALA A 38 -43.57 34.39 24.90
C ALA A 38 -43.56 35.75 24.20
N ARG A 39 -43.48 36.85 24.96
CA ARG A 39 -43.38 38.18 24.37
C ARG A 39 -42.12 38.20 23.47
N PRO A 40 -42.24 38.47 22.16
CA PRO A 40 -41.13 38.34 21.20
C PRO A 40 -39.95 39.26 21.48
N THR A 41 -40.10 40.21 22.40
CA THR A 41 -39.10 41.19 22.81
C THR A 41 -38.98 41.26 24.34
N GLN A 42 -38.63 40.15 25.01
CA GLN A 42 -38.16 40.24 26.40
C GLN A 42 -36.72 40.76 26.39
N PRO A 43 -36.44 41.98 26.89
CA PRO A 43 -35.11 42.59 26.82
C PRO A 43 -34.12 42.02 27.84
N VAL A 44 -34.52 41.02 28.63
CA VAL A 44 -33.75 40.44 29.72
C VAL A 44 -33.96 38.93 29.73
N ASP A 45 -32.87 38.17 29.86
CA ASP A 45 -32.91 36.73 30.06
C ASP A 45 -33.66 36.39 31.37
N GLY A 46 -34.74 35.61 31.23
CA GLY A 46 -35.49 35.11 32.38
C GLY A 46 -34.78 33.94 33.06
N PRO A 47 -35.10 33.64 34.33
CA PRO A 47 -34.47 32.55 35.07
C PRO A 47 -34.79 31.15 34.52
N LEU A 48 -35.89 31.04 33.75
CA LEU A 48 -36.37 29.80 33.13
C LEU A 48 -36.31 29.90 31.59
N THR A 49 -35.71 28.88 30.98
CA THR A 49 -35.72 28.59 29.55
C THR A 49 -37.10 28.12 29.08
N LEU A 50 -37.33 28.13 27.76
CA LEU A 50 -38.57 27.61 27.17
C LEU A 50 -38.80 26.12 27.51
N VAL A 51 -37.73 25.32 27.51
CA VAL A 51 -37.79 23.89 27.86
C VAL A 51 -38.17 23.69 29.32
N GLU A 52 -37.51 24.40 30.25
CA GLU A 52 -37.84 24.34 31.68
C GLU A 52 -39.31 24.72 31.93
N ARG A 53 -39.80 25.79 31.30
CA ARG A 53 -41.22 26.20 31.41
C ARG A 53 -42.19 25.13 30.93
N GLN A 54 -41.89 24.51 29.78
CA GLN A 54 -42.74 23.47 29.21
C GLN A 54 -42.76 22.21 30.09
N GLN A 55 -41.60 21.75 30.58
CA GLN A 55 -41.52 20.58 31.44
C GLN A 55 -42.16 20.81 32.82
N ILE A 56 -42.03 22.02 33.39
CA ILE A 56 -42.74 22.40 34.63
C ILE A 56 -44.26 22.36 34.38
N LYS A 57 -44.74 22.86 33.24
CA LYS A 57 -46.15 22.76 32.84
C LYS A 57 -46.63 21.32 32.74
N ASP A 58 -45.85 20.45 32.11
CA ASP A 58 -46.21 19.05 31.96
C ASP A 58 -46.22 18.32 33.31
N ALA A 59 -45.26 18.61 34.20
CA ALA A 59 -45.23 18.09 35.56
C ALA A 59 -46.44 18.54 36.40
N MET A 60 -46.86 19.81 36.28
CA MET A 60 -48.07 20.34 36.92
C MET A 60 -49.36 19.65 36.47
N GLY A 61 -49.40 19.15 35.23
CA GLY A 61 -50.50 18.34 34.71
C GLY A 61 -50.70 17.05 35.52
N ARG A 62 -49.62 16.51 36.10
CA ARG A 62 -49.62 15.28 36.91
C ARG A 62 -49.86 15.55 38.40
N LYS A 63 -49.16 16.52 38.98
CA LYS A 63 -49.32 16.94 40.38
C LYS A 63 -49.18 18.47 40.47
N PRO A 64 -50.14 19.20 41.08
CA PRO A 64 -50.09 20.65 41.19
C PRO A 64 -48.91 21.15 42.06
N LEU A 65 -48.58 22.42 41.91
CA LEU A 65 -47.61 23.14 42.77
C LEU A 65 -48.24 23.46 44.12
N SER A 66 -47.44 23.52 45.17
CA SER A 66 -47.83 24.13 46.44
C SER A 66 -47.34 25.58 46.50
N ALA A 67 -48.19 26.52 46.92
CA ALA A 67 -47.73 27.86 47.26
C ALA A 67 -47.67 28.03 48.77
N LYS A 68 -46.50 28.38 49.30
CA LYS A 68 -46.34 28.78 50.71
C LYS A 68 -46.93 30.17 50.94
N SER A 69 -46.73 31.07 49.98
CA SER A 69 -47.34 32.40 49.97
C SER A 69 -47.63 32.86 48.54
N MET A 70 -48.72 33.60 48.36
CA MET A 70 -49.07 34.24 47.09
C MET A 70 -49.79 35.54 47.39
N ALA A 71 -49.25 36.64 46.88
CA ALA A 71 -49.84 37.97 46.93
C ALA A 71 -49.82 38.60 45.53
N LEU A 72 -50.91 39.24 45.15
CA LEU A 72 -51.03 39.94 43.87
C LEU A 72 -51.19 41.44 44.14
N SER A 73 -50.41 42.28 43.47
CA SER A 73 -50.53 43.74 43.52
C SER A 73 -50.42 44.33 42.12
N ALA A 74 -50.63 45.64 42.00
CA ALA A 74 -50.43 46.38 40.75
C ALA A 74 -48.98 46.29 40.21
N LEU A 75 -48.00 46.01 41.06
CA LEU A 75 -46.60 45.84 40.64
C LEU A 75 -46.27 44.41 40.19
N GLY A 76 -47.16 43.45 40.41
CA GLY A 76 -46.97 42.05 40.03
C GLY A 76 -47.14 41.08 41.21
N ALA A 77 -46.93 39.80 40.92
CA ALA A 77 -47.10 38.74 41.90
C ALA A 77 -45.88 38.62 42.83
N SER A 78 -46.12 38.45 44.12
CA SER A 78 -45.12 37.98 45.09
C SER A 78 -45.50 36.56 45.46
N VAL A 79 -44.65 35.59 45.10
CA VAL A 79 -44.96 34.17 45.30
C VAL A 79 -43.79 33.42 45.93
N ASP A 80 -44.12 32.34 46.60
CA ASP A 80 -43.21 31.30 47.06
C ASP A 80 -43.86 29.96 46.66
N LEU A 81 -43.42 29.41 45.53
CA LEU A 81 -43.98 28.24 44.87
C LEU A 81 -43.01 27.06 44.95
N THR A 82 -43.53 25.87 45.25
CA THR A 82 -42.77 24.61 45.26
C THR A 82 -43.50 23.54 44.46
N GLY A 83 -42.78 22.89 43.56
CA GLY A 83 -43.19 21.67 42.87
C GLY A 83 -42.23 20.55 43.20
N ASP A 84 -42.73 19.47 43.82
CA ASP A 84 -41.97 18.25 44.09
C ASP A 84 -42.63 17.07 43.37
N TRP A 85 -41.91 16.58 42.36
CA TRP A 85 -42.30 15.51 41.47
C TRP A 85 -41.28 14.38 41.40
N ALA A 86 -40.33 14.30 42.34
CA ALA A 86 -39.22 13.34 42.27
C ALA A 86 -39.67 11.87 42.08
N GLY A 87 -40.80 11.50 42.67
CA GLY A 87 -41.45 10.18 42.56
C GLY A 87 -42.60 10.09 41.54
N THR A 88 -42.81 11.12 40.71
CA THR A 88 -43.89 11.11 39.71
C THR A 88 -43.38 10.44 38.41
N PRO A 89 -43.98 9.33 37.97
CA PRO A 89 -43.58 8.67 36.73
C PRO A 89 -43.63 9.60 35.51
N GLY A 90 -42.58 9.54 34.68
CA GLY A 90 -42.44 10.38 33.49
C GLY A 90 -42.17 11.86 33.75
N ALA A 91 -42.05 12.32 35.00
CA ALA A 91 -41.66 13.70 35.32
C ALA A 91 -40.17 13.92 35.09
N THR A 92 -39.87 14.83 34.18
CA THR A 92 -38.49 15.20 33.79
C THR A 92 -37.97 16.38 34.61
N VAL A 93 -38.86 17.11 35.27
CA VAL A 93 -38.52 18.10 36.31
C VAL A 93 -38.89 17.48 37.66
N PRO A 94 -37.96 16.84 38.39
CA PRO A 94 -38.25 16.31 39.72
C PRO A 94 -38.51 17.41 40.77
N PHE A 95 -37.93 18.60 40.63
CA PHE A 95 -38.08 19.66 41.61
C PHE A 95 -38.05 21.06 40.99
N TYR A 96 -38.89 21.94 41.52
CA TYR A 96 -38.96 23.36 41.17
C TYR A 96 -39.31 24.19 42.40
N HIS A 97 -38.59 25.29 42.60
CA HIS A 97 -38.91 26.29 43.61
C HIS A 97 -38.72 27.68 43.04
N HIS A 98 -39.70 28.56 43.22
CA HIS A 98 -39.65 29.92 42.66
C HIS A 98 -40.19 30.92 43.66
N ARG A 99 -39.32 31.86 44.01
CA ARG A 99 -39.64 33.03 44.80
C ARG A 99 -39.57 34.30 43.97
N SER A 100 -40.65 35.06 43.95
CA SER A 100 -40.67 36.41 43.38
C SER A 100 -41.27 37.41 44.36
N VAL A 101 -40.89 38.67 44.20
CA VAL A 101 -41.45 39.79 44.97
C VAL A 101 -41.85 40.86 43.98
N THR A 102 -43.13 41.28 44.02
CA THR A 102 -43.69 42.32 43.14
C THR A 102 -43.34 42.11 41.66
N GLY A 103 -43.52 40.89 41.16
CA GLY A 103 -43.23 40.52 39.78
C GLY A 103 -41.75 40.35 39.42
N ARG A 104 -40.82 40.54 40.35
CA ARG A 104 -39.38 40.36 40.12
C ARG A 104 -38.90 39.07 40.75
N ASP A 105 -38.22 38.24 39.94
CA ASP A 105 -37.63 36.99 40.41
C ASP A 105 -36.50 37.27 41.41
N SER A 106 -36.58 36.62 42.57
CA SER A 106 -35.58 36.70 43.65
C SER A 106 -34.72 35.44 43.70
N SER A 107 -35.34 34.27 43.65
CA SER A 107 -34.66 33.00 43.48
C SER A 107 -35.50 32.00 42.70
N VAL A 108 -34.84 31.23 41.84
CA VAL A 108 -35.45 30.14 41.08
C VAL A 108 -34.52 28.95 41.13
N HIS A 109 -35.02 27.82 41.62
CA HIS A 109 -34.29 26.56 41.67
C HIS A 109 -35.05 25.53 40.85
N VAL A 110 -34.37 24.92 39.88
CA VAL A 110 -34.94 23.91 39.00
C VAL A 110 -34.01 22.73 38.96
N VAL A 111 -34.58 21.55 39.06
CA VAL A 111 -33.87 20.30 38.83
C VAL A 111 -34.45 19.66 37.59
N LEU A 112 -33.60 19.35 36.61
CA LEU A 112 -33.95 18.66 35.36
C LEU A 112 -33.29 17.29 35.30
N ARG A 113 -34.03 16.27 34.87
CA ARG A 113 -33.49 14.98 34.43
C ARG A 113 -33.21 15.02 32.94
N GLY A 114 -32.09 14.43 32.54
CA GLY A 114 -31.71 14.29 31.14
C GLY A 114 -30.63 13.24 30.95
N PHE A 115 -29.98 13.30 29.80
CA PHE A 115 -29.01 12.31 29.37
C PHE A 115 -27.81 12.97 28.69
N LEU A 116 -26.66 12.31 28.75
CA LEU A 116 -25.47 12.73 28.01
C LEU A 116 -25.27 11.90 26.75
N LEU A 117 -25.32 12.55 25.58
CA LEU A 117 -24.95 11.94 24.31
C LEU A 117 -23.42 11.86 24.16
N PRO A 118 -22.90 10.81 23.50
CA PRO A 118 -23.66 9.76 22.79
C PRO A 118 -24.02 8.56 23.68
N PHE A 119 -23.37 8.40 24.84
CA PHE A 119 -23.45 7.20 25.68
C PHE A 119 -24.77 7.04 26.45
N CYS A 120 -25.66 8.02 26.37
CA CYS A 120 -26.98 8.03 27.00
C CYS A 120 -26.93 7.90 28.54
N LEU A 121 -25.89 8.48 29.18
CA LEU A 121 -25.72 8.47 30.63
C LEU A 121 -26.82 9.29 31.32
N PRO A 122 -27.55 8.75 32.31
CA PRO A 122 -28.57 9.50 33.02
C PRO A 122 -27.95 10.55 33.93
N VAL A 123 -28.43 11.79 33.83
CA VAL A 123 -27.93 12.93 34.60
C VAL A 123 -29.06 13.78 35.16
N GLN A 124 -28.71 14.57 36.16
CA GLN A 124 -29.53 15.62 36.72
C GLN A 124 -28.79 16.95 36.58
N VAL A 125 -29.47 17.97 36.06
CA VAL A 125 -28.97 19.35 36.04
C VAL A 125 -29.77 20.17 37.03
N THR A 126 -29.07 20.67 38.05
CA THR A 126 -29.62 21.55 39.08
C THR A 126 -29.23 22.98 38.74
N SER A 127 -30.21 23.82 38.46
CA SER A 127 -30.04 25.24 38.18
C SER A 127 -30.53 26.07 39.35
N HIS A 128 -29.68 26.92 39.91
CA HIS A 128 -30.04 27.90 40.91
C HIS A 128 -29.78 29.31 40.36
N THR A 129 -30.85 30.07 40.17
CA THR A 129 -30.80 31.48 39.79
C THR A 129 -31.14 32.33 41.00
N GLU A 130 -30.28 33.28 41.35
CA GLU A 130 -30.49 34.20 42.47
C GLU A 130 -30.27 35.65 42.02
N ARG A 131 -31.12 36.56 42.49
CA ARG A 131 -30.93 38.00 42.29
C ARG A 131 -29.99 38.56 43.34
N ARG A 132 -28.83 39.03 42.90
CA ARG A 132 -27.88 39.79 43.70
C ARG A 132 -28.00 41.28 43.41
N LEU A 133 -27.69 42.11 44.42
CA LEU A 133 -27.82 43.56 44.33
C LEU A 133 -26.76 44.19 43.42
N ASP A 134 -25.59 43.58 43.35
CA ASP A 134 -24.41 44.01 42.60
C ASP A 134 -24.43 43.53 41.13
N SER A 135 -24.90 42.31 40.87
CA SER A 135 -24.76 41.65 39.57
C SER A 135 -26.08 41.25 38.90
N GLY A 136 -27.23 41.60 39.49
CA GLY A 136 -28.54 41.22 38.94
C GLY A 136 -28.82 39.71 39.11
N LEU A 137 -29.47 39.08 38.11
CA LEU A 137 -29.75 37.64 38.17
C LEU A 137 -28.50 36.83 37.80
N VAL A 138 -28.03 36.00 38.73
CA VAL A 138 -26.91 35.08 38.54
C VAL A 138 -27.45 33.66 38.52
N LYS A 139 -27.19 32.92 37.44
CA LYS A 139 -27.54 31.49 37.31
C LYS A 139 -26.30 30.62 37.47
N VAL A 140 -26.37 29.66 38.39
CA VAL A 140 -25.37 28.60 38.57
C VAL A 140 -26.05 27.27 38.26
N SER A 141 -25.47 26.49 37.36
CA SER A 141 -25.95 25.15 37.03
C SER A 141 -24.91 24.11 37.42
N GLN A 142 -25.36 23.04 38.07
CA GLN A 142 -24.55 21.89 38.44
C GLN A 142 -25.11 20.65 37.76
N LEU A 143 -24.23 19.82 37.21
CA LEU A 143 -24.57 18.53 36.63
C LEU A 143 -24.14 17.41 37.56
N ILE A 144 -25.04 16.47 37.82
CA ILE A 144 -24.82 15.27 38.62
C ILE A 144 -25.10 14.05 37.73
N VAL A 145 -24.13 13.15 37.61
CA VAL A 145 -24.24 11.87 36.91
C VAL A 145 -24.86 10.85 37.87
N MET A 146 -26.04 10.35 37.53
CA MET A 146 -26.84 9.48 38.41
C MET A 146 -26.31 8.05 38.45
N GLY A 147 -25.65 7.61 37.37
CA GLY A 147 -25.04 6.29 37.26
C GLY A 147 -23.79 6.39 36.37
N PRO A 148 -22.58 6.16 36.91
CA PRO A 148 -21.35 6.28 36.14
C PRO A 148 -21.10 5.06 35.24
N VAL A 149 -21.95 4.03 35.26
CA VAL A 149 -21.80 2.81 34.46
C VAL A 149 -23.06 2.59 33.62
N MET A 150 -22.87 2.27 32.35
CA MET A 150 -23.94 1.89 31.42
C MET A 150 -23.61 0.55 30.79
N ASP A 151 -24.56 -0.38 30.86
CA ASP A 151 -24.53 -1.65 30.14
C ASP A 151 -25.38 -1.56 28.86
N TYR A 152 -24.83 -2.07 27.76
CA TYR A 152 -25.43 -2.04 26.42
C TYR A 152 -25.76 -3.44 25.89
N LEU A 153 -25.10 -4.48 26.39
CA LEU A 153 -25.35 -5.84 25.97
C LEU A 153 -26.63 -6.41 26.62
N GLY A 154 -27.45 -7.12 25.84
CA GLY A 154 -28.66 -7.77 26.34
C GLY A 154 -29.85 -6.83 26.61
N VAL A 155 -29.76 -5.56 26.23
CA VAL A 155 -30.85 -4.60 26.42
C VAL A 155 -31.82 -4.61 25.24
N THR A 156 -33.11 -4.53 25.53
CA THR A 156 -34.16 -4.46 24.51
C THR A 156 -34.08 -3.17 23.70
N GLY A 157 -34.34 -3.25 22.40
CA GLY A 157 -34.46 -2.09 21.52
C GLY A 157 -33.15 -1.58 20.92
N CYS A 158 -32.05 -2.32 21.03
CA CYS A 158 -30.82 -2.04 20.28
C CYS A 158 -31.04 -2.26 18.77
N PRO A 159 -30.84 -1.25 17.92
CA PRO A 159 -30.83 -1.45 16.47
C PRO A 159 -29.78 -2.49 16.07
N ASN A 160 -30.03 -3.23 15.00
CA ASN A 160 -29.06 -4.17 14.42
C ASN A 160 -28.49 -5.19 15.45
N GLY A 161 -29.26 -5.56 16.47
CA GLY A 161 -28.80 -6.47 17.53
C GLY A 161 -27.58 -5.95 18.32
N GLY A 162 -27.36 -4.63 18.35
CA GLY A 162 -26.23 -4.00 19.04
C GLY A 162 -24.92 -3.95 18.23
N ARG A 163 -24.90 -4.46 16.99
CA ARG A 163 -23.68 -4.51 16.16
C ARG A 163 -23.09 -3.13 15.82
N SER A 164 -23.88 -2.06 15.95
CA SER A 164 -23.43 -0.68 15.71
C SER A 164 -22.58 -0.12 16.86
N PHE A 165 -22.54 -0.76 18.03
CA PHE A 165 -21.76 -0.30 19.18
C PHE A 165 -21.01 -1.48 19.84
N PRO A 166 -19.74 -1.72 19.48
CA PRO A 166 -18.98 -2.91 19.89
C PRO A 166 -18.51 -2.89 21.36
N PHE A 167 -19.20 -2.18 22.24
CA PHE A 167 -18.92 -2.13 23.68
C PHE A 167 -20.07 -2.76 24.45
N ALA A 168 -19.75 -3.66 25.37
CA ALA A 168 -20.73 -4.24 26.27
C ALA A 168 -21.06 -3.27 27.42
N ARG A 169 -20.06 -2.50 27.88
CA ARG A 169 -20.15 -1.61 29.03
C ARG A 169 -19.30 -0.35 28.83
N VAL A 170 -19.77 0.79 29.32
CA VAL A 170 -19.00 2.04 29.42
C VAL A 170 -19.09 2.59 30.84
N ARG A 171 -17.94 2.92 31.44
CA ARG A 171 -17.83 3.50 32.78
C ARG A 171 -17.12 4.85 32.75
N LEU A 172 -17.77 5.88 33.30
CA LEU A 172 -17.17 7.17 33.59
C LEU A 172 -16.17 7.03 34.76
N CYS A 173 -14.92 7.46 34.54
CA CYS A 173 -13.84 7.34 35.51
C CYS A 173 -13.47 8.66 36.22
N GLY A 174 -14.25 9.73 35.97
CA GLY A 174 -14.01 11.08 36.51
C GLY A 174 -15.06 11.53 37.52
N PRO A 175 -15.08 12.84 37.88
CA PRO A 175 -16.07 13.38 38.81
C PRO A 175 -17.48 13.23 38.23
N THR A 176 -18.40 12.80 39.08
CA THR A 176 -19.83 12.69 38.75
C THR A 176 -20.59 13.97 39.03
N GLU A 177 -19.98 14.96 39.67
CA GLU A 177 -20.58 16.25 39.97
C GLU A 177 -19.66 17.39 39.49
N MET A 178 -20.23 18.34 38.76
CA MET A 178 -19.48 19.48 38.20
C MET A 178 -20.38 20.68 37.92
N GLN A 179 -19.82 21.88 38.01
CA GLN A 179 -20.50 23.09 37.54
C GLN A 179 -20.46 23.16 36.00
N VAL A 180 -21.59 23.49 35.39
CA VAL A 180 -21.76 23.54 33.94
C VAL A 180 -22.51 24.79 33.52
N SER A 181 -22.37 25.18 32.25
CA SER A 181 -23.26 26.08 31.56
C SER A 181 -24.06 25.32 30.51
N THR A 182 -25.39 25.36 30.61
CA THR A 182 -26.30 24.71 29.66
C THR A 182 -26.78 25.63 28.54
N THR A 183 -26.24 26.83 28.46
CA THR A 183 -26.58 27.84 27.43
C THR A 183 -25.39 28.27 26.60
N ALA A 184 -24.17 27.86 26.99
CA ALA A 184 -22.93 28.31 26.35
C ALA A 184 -22.79 27.85 24.89
N GLU A 185 -23.28 26.67 24.55
CA GLU A 185 -23.18 26.11 23.19
C GLU A 185 -24.42 25.26 22.89
N PRO A 186 -25.46 25.86 22.29
CA PRO A 186 -26.72 25.17 22.01
C PRO A 186 -26.59 24.03 20.99
N LEU A 187 -27.37 22.97 21.24
CA LEU A 187 -27.70 21.89 20.31
C LEU A 187 -29.22 21.93 20.09
N GLN A 188 -29.72 21.33 19.00
CA GLN A 188 -31.17 21.18 18.81
C GLN A 188 -31.78 20.47 20.03
N PHE A 189 -32.65 21.17 20.78
CA PHE A 189 -33.22 20.72 22.06
C PHE A 189 -32.20 20.31 23.15
N GLY A 190 -30.92 20.69 23.05
CA GLY A 190 -29.87 20.32 24.01
C GLY A 190 -28.73 21.33 24.06
N CYS A 191 -27.57 20.93 24.61
CA CYS A 191 -26.35 21.77 24.60
C CYS A 191 -25.07 20.95 24.79
N TRP A 192 -23.94 21.44 24.25
CA TRP A 192 -22.62 20.93 24.64
C TRP A 192 -22.21 21.49 26.00
N LEU A 193 -21.60 20.63 26.83
CA LEU A 193 -21.23 21.01 28.19
C LEU A 193 -19.92 21.80 28.23
N ARG A 194 -19.98 22.99 28.83
CA ARG A 194 -18.83 23.86 29.13
C ARG A 194 -18.88 24.26 30.60
N ALA A 195 -17.73 24.53 31.22
CA ALA A 195 -17.70 24.99 32.63
C ALA A 195 -18.30 26.39 32.77
N ALA A 196 -18.03 27.26 31.79
CA ALA A 196 -18.57 28.61 31.66
C ALA A 196 -18.68 29.01 30.17
N PRO A 197 -19.47 30.06 29.82
CA PRO A 197 -19.48 30.61 28.47
C PRO A 197 -18.05 30.94 27.98
N GLY A 198 -17.71 30.53 26.76
CA GLY A 198 -16.37 30.72 26.17
C GLY A 198 -15.27 29.75 26.63
N SER A 199 -15.46 29.00 27.73
CA SER A 199 -14.51 27.95 28.16
C SER A 199 -14.59 26.71 27.26
N PRO A 200 -13.51 25.91 27.07
CA PRO A 200 -13.56 24.70 26.25
C PRO A 200 -14.63 23.69 26.74
N ARG A 201 -15.05 22.79 25.85
CA ARG A 201 -15.97 21.71 26.21
C ARG A 201 -15.36 20.83 27.30
N ILE A 202 -16.20 20.39 28.23
CA ILE A 202 -15.79 19.49 29.31
C ILE A 202 -15.47 18.12 28.72
N LYS A 203 -14.32 17.58 29.12
CA LYS A 203 -13.83 16.26 28.69
C LYS A 203 -14.12 15.22 29.78
N PHE A 204 -14.70 14.10 29.36
CA PHE A 204 -15.08 12.98 30.23
C PHE A 204 -14.24 11.76 29.88
N THR A 205 -13.54 11.20 30.86
CA THR A 205 -12.70 10.01 30.69
C THR A 205 -13.49 8.74 30.97
N PHE A 206 -13.41 7.79 30.05
CA PHE A 206 -14.14 6.53 30.07
C PHE A 206 -13.21 5.33 30.06
N ALA A 207 -13.63 4.29 30.79
CA ALA A 207 -13.16 2.92 30.62
C ALA A 207 -14.33 2.08 30.12
N ALA A 208 -14.21 1.53 28.92
CA ALA A 208 -15.20 0.67 28.30
C ALA A 208 -14.69 -0.77 28.22
N GLU A 209 -15.62 -1.72 28.18
CA GLU A 209 -15.35 -3.14 27.97
C GLU A 209 -15.98 -3.55 26.63
N ASP A 210 -15.20 -4.16 25.74
CA ASP A 210 -15.74 -4.75 24.51
C ASP A 210 -16.61 -5.99 24.81
N VAL A 211 -17.20 -6.58 23.78
CA VAL A 211 -18.03 -7.79 23.90
C VAL A 211 -17.27 -9.03 24.41
N ARG A 212 -15.94 -9.00 24.45
CA ARG A 212 -15.05 -10.01 25.05
C ARG A 212 -14.47 -9.57 26.40
N GLN A 213 -15.01 -8.51 27.00
CA GLN A 213 -14.56 -7.93 28.28
C GLN A 213 -13.14 -7.34 28.25
N ARG A 214 -12.62 -6.98 27.07
CA ARG A 214 -11.32 -6.31 26.96
C ARG A 214 -11.47 -4.81 27.21
N PRO A 215 -10.56 -4.19 27.99
CA PRO A 215 -10.65 -2.78 28.32
C PRO A 215 -10.22 -1.88 27.15
N VAL A 216 -10.97 -0.81 26.92
CA VAL A 216 -10.66 0.29 26.00
C VAL A 216 -10.88 1.60 26.74
N SER A 217 -9.89 2.48 26.73
CA SER A 217 -9.95 3.79 27.38
C SER A 217 -10.01 4.91 26.36
N PHE A 218 -10.88 5.90 26.59
CA PHE A 218 -11.01 7.08 25.72
C PHE A 218 -11.53 8.29 26.50
N THR A 219 -11.36 9.50 25.95
CA THR A 219 -11.82 10.75 26.59
C THR A 219 -12.66 11.58 25.63
N SER A 220 -13.96 11.66 25.87
CA SER A 220 -14.94 12.29 24.97
C SER A 220 -15.54 13.56 25.57
N GLU A 221 -15.91 14.49 24.69
CA GLU A 221 -16.83 15.58 25.01
C GLU A 221 -18.28 15.07 24.90
N LEU A 222 -19.19 15.59 25.70
CA LEU A 222 -20.58 15.14 25.76
C LEU A 222 -21.57 16.29 25.63
N ALA A 223 -22.73 16.00 25.08
CA ALA A 223 -23.85 16.93 24.98
C ALA A 223 -24.98 16.53 25.92
N PHE A 224 -25.51 17.49 26.68
CA PHE A 224 -26.70 17.30 27.51
C PHE A 224 -27.96 17.42 26.66
N VAL A 225 -28.87 16.46 26.86
CA VAL A 225 -30.20 16.43 26.29
C VAL A 225 -31.22 16.25 27.41
N PRO A 226 -32.26 17.10 27.50
CA PRO A 226 -33.31 16.98 28.50
C PRO A 226 -34.16 15.72 28.25
N GLY A 227 -34.70 15.13 29.32
CA GLY A 227 -35.66 14.03 29.19
C GLY A 227 -37.03 14.49 28.66
N GLY A 228 -37.85 13.53 28.23
CA GLY A 228 -39.25 13.76 27.82
C GLY A 228 -39.42 14.42 26.46
N LEU A 229 -38.39 14.33 25.60
CA LEU A 229 -38.52 14.69 24.19
C LEU A 229 -39.46 13.70 23.50
N THR A 230 -40.34 14.21 22.64
CA THR A 230 -41.13 13.36 21.73
C THR A 230 -40.21 12.65 20.73
N ALA A 231 -40.63 11.52 20.16
CA ALA A 231 -39.80 10.79 19.20
C ALA A 231 -39.29 11.66 18.02
N PRO A 232 -40.08 12.57 17.41
CA PRO A 232 -39.58 13.51 16.41
C PRO A 232 -38.51 14.47 16.95
N GLN A 233 -38.71 15.03 18.16
CA GLN A 233 -37.74 15.94 18.78
C GLN A 233 -36.42 15.22 19.11
N LEU A 234 -36.51 13.98 19.60
CA LEU A 234 -35.34 13.15 19.85
C LEU A 234 -34.58 12.90 18.54
N ARG A 235 -35.27 12.50 17.47
CA ARG A 235 -34.63 12.31 16.15
C ARG A 235 -33.88 13.57 15.70
N MET A 236 -34.54 14.73 15.74
CA MET A 236 -33.89 16.01 15.38
C MET A 236 -32.67 16.33 16.25
N THR A 237 -32.72 15.96 17.54
CA THR A 237 -31.60 16.16 18.48
C THR A 237 -30.41 15.26 18.12
N LEU A 238 -30.66 13.98 17.84
CA LEU A 238 -29.64 13.01 17.47
C LEU A 238 -28.99 13.38 16.12
N ASP A 239 -29.80 13.78 15.14
CA ASP A 239 -29.30 14.22 13.83
C ASP A 239 -28.42 15.48 13.95
N ALA A 240 -28.83 16.44 14.79
CA ALA A 240 -28.02 17.62 15.07
C ALA A 240 -26.71 17.27 15.79
N TYR A 241 -26.75 16.32 16.73
CA TYR A 241 -25.56 15.84 17.44
C TYR A 241 -24.58 15.21 16.44
N ASP A 242 -25.04 14.27 15.61
CA ASP A 242 -24.22 13.59 14.62
C ASP A 242 -23.65 14.55 13.58
N GLN A 243 -24.40 15.59 13.20
CA GLN A 243 -23.90 16.63 12.29
C GLN A 243 -22.75 17.42 12.91
N GLN A 244 -22.87 17.81 14.18
CA GLN A 244 -21.82 18.58 14.88
C GLN A 244 -20.63 17.71 15.32
N ALA A 245 -20.83 16.40 15.51
CA ALA A 245 -19.80 15.45 15.94
C ALA A 245 -19.11 14.69 14.79
N ARG A 246 -19.54 14.89 13.53
CA ARG A 246 -19.14 14.09 12.35
C ARG A 246 -17.63 13.91 12.20
N ASP A 247 -16.85 14.97 12.43
CA ASP A 247 -15.41 14.99 12.22
C ASP A 247 -14.61 14.84 13.53
N VAL A 248 -15.29 14.59 14.65
CA VAL A 248 -14.65 14.42 15.95
C VAL A 248 -14.09 12.99 16.05
N ILE A 249 -12.77 12.90 16.17
CA ILE A 249 -12.07 11.65 16.50
C ILE A 249 -11.61 11.76 17.95
N VAL A 250 -12.20 10.91 18.79
CA VAL A 250 -11.89 10.79 20.21
C VAL A 250 -10.63 9.94 20.36
N PRO A 251 -9.54 10.45 20.97
CA PRO A 251 -8.36 9.64 21.26
C PRO A 251 -8.74 8.44 22.13
N ALA A 252 -8.29 7.27 21.71
CA ALA A 252 -8.59 6.00 22.36
C ALA A 252 -7.34 5.12 22.45
N SER A 253 -7.37 4.18 23.39
CA SER A 253 -6.31 3.20 23.58
C SER A 253 -6.90 1.88 24.06
N GLY A 254 -6.35 0.77 23.57
CA GLY A 254 -6.79 -0.58 23.89
C GLY A 254 -7.08 -1.40 22.63
N ARG A 255 -7.47 -2.65 22.84
CA ARG A 255 -7.76 -3.59 21.77
C ARG A 255 -9.26 -3.87 21.73
N LEU A 256 -9.92 -3.57 20.62
CA LEU A 256 -11.37 -3.59 20.46
C LEU A 256 -11.81 -4.74 19.55
N GLU A 257 -12.71 -5.62 20.02
CA GLU A 257 -13.44 -6.57 19.14
C GLU A 257 -14.44 -5.80 18.28
N LEU A 258 -14.33 -5.87 16.96
CA LEU A 258 -15.29 -5.22 16.07
C LEU A 258 -16.55 -6.07 15.81
N VAL A 259 -16.43 -7.39 15.95
CA VAL A 259 -17.52 -8.34 15.68
C VAL A 259 -18.15 -8.88 16.96
N ILE A 260 -19.49 -8.91 17.03
CA ILE A 260 -20.19 -9.64 18.10
C ILE A 260 -20.05 -11.15 17.83
N PRO A 261 -19.49 -11.94 18.77
CA PRO A 261 -19.29 -13.38 18.58
C PRO A 261 -20.57 -14.13 18.17
N PRO A 262 -20.47 -15.24 17.41
CA PRO A 262 -19.24 -15.96 17.06
C PRO A 262 -18.53 -15.42 15.80
N ALA A 263 -17.21 -15.24 15.90
CA ALA A 263 -16.30 -15.02 14.79
C ALA A 263 -15.35 -16.22 14.67
N SER A 264 -14.93 -16.59 13.45
CA SER A 264 -14.02 -17.72 13.22
C SER A 264 -12.54 -17.33 13.36
N THR A 265 -12.24 -16.04 13.32
CA THR A 265 -10.90 -15.47 13.46
C THR A 265 -10.87 -14.37 14.52
N ASP A 266 -9.67 -13.83 14.77
CA ASP A 266 -9.50 -12.66 15.61
C ASP A 266 -9.92 -11.40 14.84
N THR A 267 -11.03 -10.78 15.25
CA THR A 267 -11.58 -9.57 14.61
C THR A 267 -11.27 -8.29 15.39
N SER A 268 -10.25 -8.36 16.25
CA SER A 268 -9.86 -7.27 17.10
C SER A 268 -8.78 -6.38 16.50
N VAL A 269 -8.86 -5.10 16.82
CA VAL A 269 -7.93 -4.07 16.31
C VAL A 269 -7.40 -3.21 17.45
N ASP A 270 -6.19 -2.70 17.29
CA ASP A 270 -5.56 -1.80 18.25
C ASP A 270 -5.99 -0.37 17.94
N VAL A 271 -6.93 0.16 18.73
CA VAL A 271 -7.56 1.46 18.44
C VAL A 271 -6.68 2.62 18.89
N THR A 272 -6.60 3.65 18.05
CA THR A 272 -5.95 4.93 18.35
C THR A 272 -6.97 6.06 18.45
N GLY A 273 -8.16 5.88 17.86
CA GLY A 273 -9.23 6.86 17.90
C GLY A 273 -10.59 6.27 17.57
N LEU A 274 -11.64 6.88 18.10
CA LEU A 274 -13.03 6.45 17.96
C LEU A 274 -13.90 7.64 17.58
N SER A 275 -14.87 7.43 16.70
CA SER A 275 -15.89 8.42 16.37
C SER A 275 -17.25 7.84 16.75
N PHE A 276 -18.02 8.62 17.51
CA PHE A 276 -19.29 8.19 18.06
C PHE A 276 -20.43 9.01 17.51
N GLY A 277 -21.59 8.38 17.39
CA GLY A 277 -22.87 9.01 17.15
C GLY A 277 -23.93 8.39 18.04
N ALA A 278 -25.18 8.78 17.83
CA ALA A 278 -26.31 8.15 18.50
C ALA A 278 -27.50 7.95 17.54
N GLU A 279 -28.19 6.84 17.69
CA GLU A 279 -29.38 6.48 16.90
C GLU A 279 -30.57 6.19 17.82
N PRO A 280 -31.81 6.48 17.40
CA PRO A 280 -32.95 6.14 18.24
C PRO A 280 -33.14 4.63 18.34
N ALA A 281 -33.74 4.20 19.45
CA ALA A 281 -34.02 2.80 19.73
C ALA A 281 -34.99 2.18 18.72
N ALA A 282 -34.80 0.89 18.47
CA ALA A 282 -35.77 0.05 17.78
C ALA A 282 -36.88 -0.38 18.74
N GLY A 283 -38.11 -0.51 18.25
CA GLY A 283 -39.26 -0.92 19.06
C GLY A 283 -39.93 0.25 19.81
N ASP A 284 -40.65 -0.07 20.89
CA ASP A 284 -41.42 0.90 21.67
C ASP A 284 -40.52 1.73 22.63
N PRO A 285 -40.41 3.06 22.43
CA PRO A 285 -39.66 3.96 23.31
C PRO A 285 -40.07 3.89 24.80
N ALA A 286 -41.35 3.61 25.06
CA ALA A 286 -41.91 3.63 26.42
C ALA A 286 -41.23 2.61 27.36
N VAL A 287 -40.73 1.50 26.82
CA VAL A 287 -40.03 0.46 27.59
C VAL A 287 -38.72 1.00 28.17
N LEU A 288 -37.93 1.71 27.35
CA LEU A 288 -36.67 2.32 27.79
C LEU A 288 -36.93 3.50 28.73
N GLU A 289 -37.93 4.32 28.44
CA GLU A 289 -38.31 5.45 29.29
C GLU A 289 -38.78 4.99 30.68
N ALA A 290 -39.56 3.91 30.77
CA ALA A 290 -39.97 3.31 32.04
C ALA A 290 -38.78 2.79 32.85
N ALA A 291 -37.73 2.32 32.17
CA ALA A 291 -36.45 1.95 32.78
C ALA A 291 -35.53 3.15 33.08
N GLY A 292 -36.00 4.39 32.86
CA GLY A 292 -35.22 5.60 33.10
C GLY A 292 -34.10 5.82 32.09
N ARG A 293 -34.20 5.24 30.88
CA ARG A 293 -33.24 5.38 29.78
C ARG A 293 -33.77 6.29 28.69
N LEU A 294 -32.86 6.98 28.01
CA LEU A 294 -33.17 7.64 26.74
C LEU A 294 -33.54 6.56 25.71
N PRO A 295 -34.61 6.71 24.92
CA PRO A 295 -34.92 5.79 23.82
C PRO A 295 -33.99 6.02 22.61
N ALA A 296 -32.68 5.97 22.88
CA ALA A 296 -31.58 6.10 21.94
C ALA A 296 -30.41 5.22 22.38
N TRP A 297 -29.53 4.93 21.42
CA TRP A 297 -28.36 4.08 21.55
C TRP A 297 -27.14 4.80 20.99
N PRO A 298 -25.97 4.68 21.65
CA PRO A 298 -24.73 5.08 20.99
C PRO A 298 -24.47 4.17 19.79
N ARG A 299 -23.72 4.70 18.82
CA ARG A 299 -23.17 3.93 17.71
C ARG A 299 -21.74 4.38 17.41
N LEU A 300 -20.91 3.46 16.96
CA LEU A 300 -19.58 3.74 16.43
C LEU A 300 -19.73 4.13 14.96
N THR A 301 -19.44 5.39 14.64
CA THR A 301 -19.54 5.92 13.26
C THR A 301 -18.24 5.72 12.48
N GLY A 302 -17.13 5.55 13.18
CA GLY A 302 -15.82 5.21 12.61
C GLY A 302 -14.79 5.00 13.70
N LEU A 303 -13.63 4.49 13.33
CA LEU A 303 -12.47 4.38 14.22
C LEU A 303 -11.18 4.56 13.44
N THR A 304 -10.09 4.85 14.15
CA THR A 304 -8.72 4.72 13.64
C THR A 304 -8.01 3.64 14.42
N ALA A 305 -7.34 2.73 13.72
CA ALA A 305 -6.65 1.61 14.34
C ALA A 305 -5.33 1.27 13.64
N ARG A 306 -4.40 0.75 14.43
CA ARG A 306 -3.21 0.06 13.92
C ARG A 306 -3.63 -1.34 13.50
N LEU A 307 -3.25 -1.72 12.29
CA LEU A 307 -3.46 -3.07 11.77
C LEU A 307 -2.08 -3.72 11.64
N PRO A 308 -1.69 -4.62 12.55
CA PRO A 308 -0.35 -5.21 12.52
C PRO A 308 0.02 -5.85 11.18
N ALA A 309 -0.96 -6.41 10.45
CA ALA A 309 -0.77 -6.92 9.10
C ALA A 309 -0.35 -5.84 8.09
N LEU A 310 -0.89 -4.63 8.19
CA LEU A 310 -0.48 -3.51 7.35
C LEU A 310 0.91 -3.02 7.73
N ASP A 311 1.22 -2.90 9.03
CA ASP A 311 2.56 -2.55 9.50
C ASP A 311 3.62 -3.57 9.05
N ALA A 312 3.24 -4.85 9.00
CA ALA A 312 4.09 -5.94 8.55
C ALA A 312 4.32 -5.94 7.03
N LEU A 313 3.33 -5.53 6.24
CA LEU A 313 3.38 -5.56 4.78
C LEU A 313 3.84 -4.22 4.16
N ALA A 314 3.85 -3.12 4.92
CA ALA A 314 4.28 -1.82 4.43
C ALA A 314 5.78 -1.78 4.13
N SER A 315 6.14 -1.26 2.96
CA SER A 315 7.54 -1.07 2.56
C SER A 315 8.22 -0.04 3.47
N ARG A 316 9.18 -0.49 4.29
CA ARG A 316 10.18 0.43 4.83
C ARG A 316 11.13 0.80 3.69
N SER A 317 11.03 2.03 3.19
CA SER A 317 12.03 2.58 2.27
C SER A 317 13.39 2.60 2.98
N ALA A 318 14.43 2.07 2.33
CA ALA A 318 15.81 2.09 2.84
C ALA A 318 16.41 3.52 2.94
N ALA A 319 15.66 4.55 2.53
CA ALA A 319 16.04 5.96 2.62
C ALA A 319 15.54 6.67 3.90
N ALA A 320 15.04 5.95 4.90
CA ALA A 320 14.71 6.56 6.18
C ALA A 320 15.99 6.97 6.93
N PRO A 321 16.13 8.23 7.39
CA PRO A 321 17.31 8.67 8.12
C PRO A 321 17.49 7.84 9.40
N THR A 322 18.74 7.46 9.66
CA THR A 322 19.18 6.78 10.88
C THR A 322 18.79 7.62 12.11
N GLY A 323 17.80 7.16 12.89
CA GLY A 323 17.38 7.82 14.14
C GLY A 323 15.87 7.98 14.35
N SER A 324 15.03 7.70 13.34
CA SER A 324 13.57 7.68 13.55
C SER A 324 13.15 6.40 14.31
N PRO A 325 12.31 6.49 15.36
CA PRO A 325 11.73 5.30 15.99
C PRO A 325 10.98 4.46 14.94
N ALA A 326 10.98 3.14 15.11
CA ALA A 326 10.41 2.15 14.18
C ALA A 326 9.11 2.67 13.53
N GLY A 327 9.16 2.94 12.24
CA GLY A 327 8.08 3.62 11.50
C GLY A 327 6.81 2.78 11.47
N ALA A 328 5.85 3.12 12.32
CA ALA A 328 4.48 2.64 12.22
C ALA A 328 3.81 3.26 10.98
N THR A 329 3.01 2.49 10.25
CA THR A 329 2.13 3.08 9.22
C THR A 329 1.16 4.06 9.88
N ASP A 330 0.59 5.02 9.15
CA ASP A 330 -0.49 5.85 9.71
C ASP A 330 -1.68 4.97 10.10
N PRO A 331 -2.40 5.28 11.20
CA PRO A 331 -3.51 4.44 11.62
C PRO A 331 -4.56 4.36 10.51
N ALA A 332 -5.01 3.15 10.18
CA ALA A 332 -6.06 2.95 9.19
C ALA A 332 -7.39 3.46 9.75
N ARG A 333 -8.11 4.26 8.96
CA ARG A 333 -9.48 4.67 9.28
C ARG A 333 -10.43 3.56 8.82
N LEU A 334 -11.25 3.08 9.76
CA LEU A 334 -12.18 1.97 9.55
C LEU A 334 -13.62 2.44 9.79
N THR A 335 -14.56 1.85 9.05
CA THR A 335 -16.00 1.95 9.30
C THR A 335 -16.60 0.55 9.29
N LEU A 336 -17.56 0.28 10.18
CA LEU A 336 -18.26 -1.01 10.20
C LEU A 336 -19.09 -1.18 8.92
N ASP A 337 -19.05 -2.37 8.32
CA ASP A 337 -19.74 -2.62 7.05
C ASP A 337 -21.26 -2.67 7.22
N ALA A 338 -22.00 -2.02 6.33
CA ALA A 338 -23.46 -1.94 6.40
C ALA A 338 -24.14 -3.33 6.34
N ASN A 339 -23.60 -4.29 5.59
CA ASN A 339 -24.16 -5.64 5.55
C ASN A 339 -23.88 -6.38 6.86
N TYR A 340 -22.72 -6.18 7.47
CA TYR A 340 -22.44 -6.71 8.82
C TYR A 340 -23.39 -6.11 9.86
N LEU A 341 -23.63 -4.80 9.82
CA LEU A 341 -24.60 -4.16 10.70
C LEU A 341 -26.00 -4.74 10.52
N ALA A 342 -26.50 -4.85 9.28
CA ALA A 342 -27.84 -5.38 9.03
C ALA A 342 -27.97 -6.88 9.34
N ASN A 343 -26.99 -7.69 8.93
CA ASN A 343 -27.14 -9.14 8.81
C ASN A 343 -26.11 -9.97 9.59
N GLY A 344 -25.15 -9.36 10.29
CA GLY A 344 -24.03 -10.07 10.91
C GLY A 344 -23.09 -10.71 9.88
N LEU A 345 -22.35 -11.76 10.28
CA LEU A 345 -21.42 -12.50 9.41
C LEU A 345 -22.10 -13.57 8.53
N ASN A 346 -23.37 -13.39 8.17
CA ASN A 346 -24.17 -14.36 7.43
C ASN A 346 -23.90 -14.36 5.91
N THR A 347 -23.05 -13.46 5.42
CA THR A 347 -22.64 -13.40 4.01
C THR A 347 -21.43 -14.32 3.75
N ALA A 348 -21.30 -14.84 2.53
CA ALA A 348 -20.15 -15.69 2.16
C ALA A 348 -18.80 -14.96 2.28
N SER A 349 -18.79 -13.63 2.07
CA SER A 349 -17.60 -12.78 2.15
C SER A 349 -17.22 -12.41 3.59
N LYS A 350 -18.15 -12.51 4.56
CA LYS A 350 -17.96 -12.20 5.98
C LYS A 350 -17.22 -10.88 6.27
N VAL A 351 -17.40 -9.87 5.41
CA VAL A 351 -16.81 -8.54 5.59
C VAL A 351 -17.49 -7.83 6.76
N TYR A 352 -16.70 -7.31 7.70
CA TYR A 352 -17.21 -6.61 8.89
C TYR A 352 -16.77 -5.16 8.98
N ALA A 353 -15.69 -4.77 8.29
CA ALA A 353 -15.24 -3.38 8.24
C ALA A 353 -14.67 -3.01 6.87
N ALA A 354 -14.79 -1.73 6.51
CA ALA A 354 -14.16 -1.13 5.36
C ALA A 354 -12.98 -0.25 5.81
N VAL A 355 -11.91 -0.21 5.01
CA VAL A 355 -10.75 0.66 5.17
C VAL A 355 -10.90 1.86 4.23
N GLN A 356 -10.90 3.09 4.77
CA GLN A 356 -11.21 4.29 3.99
C GLN A 356 -10.26 5.46 4.31
N PRO A 357 -9.45 5.93 3.34
CA PRO A 357 -9.27 5.38 1.99
C PRO A 357 -8.54 4.01 2.02
N PRO A 358 -8.62 3.21 0.96
CA PRO A 358 -7.84 1.97 0.85
C PRO A 358 -6.35 2.24 1.03
N VAL A 359 -5.67 1.39 1.81
CA VAL A 359 -4.25 1.55 2.14
C VAL A 359 -3.40 0.75 1.16
N GLY A 360 -2.49 1.43 0.48
CA GLY A 360 -1.51 0.81 -0.41
C GLY A 360 -0.45 0.04 0.38
N VAL A 361 -0.17 -1.18 -0.04
CA VAL A 361 0.75 -2.09 0.61
C VAL A 361 1.62 -2.72 -0.46
N ALA A 362 2.94 -2.61 -0.34
CA ALA A 362 3.88 -3.24 -1.27
C ALA A 362 5.10 -3.75 -0.51
N PRO A 363 5.44 -5.04 -0.59
CA PRO A 363 6.71 -5.54 -0.05
C PRO A 363 7.89 -4.87 -0.80
N PRO A 364 8.99 -4.50 -0.12
CA PRO A 364 10.18 -3.99 -0.80
C PRO A 364 10.77 -5.06 -1.72
N VAL A 365 11.08 -4.70 -2.97
CA VAL A 365 11.65 -5.59 -4.01
C VAL A 365 12.94 -6.30 -3.55
N THR A 366 13.72 -5.65 -2.68
CA THR A 366 14.95 -6.19 -2.10
C THR A 366 14.71 -7.30 -1.08
N SER A 367 13.52 -7.35 -0.46
CA SER A 367 13.18 -8.35 0.58
C SER A 367 12.73 -9.68 -0.03
N SER A 368 12.20 -9.65 -1.25
CA SER A 368 11.84 -10.84 -2.04
C SER A 368 12.88 -11.20 -3.10
N GLY A 369 14.03 -10.50 -3.15
CA GLY A 369 15.06 -10.74 -4.17
C GLY A 369 14.58 -10.49 -5.61
N GLY A 370 13.58 -9.63 -5.82
CA GLY A 370 12.96 -9.41 -7.13
C GLY A 370 11.94 -10.49 -7.57
N ILE A 371 11.74 -11.52 -6.74
CA ILE A 371 10.97 -12.72 -7.11
C ILE A 371 9.46 -12.51 -6.98
N ALA A 372 8.99 -11.63 -6.10
CA ALA A 372 7.57 -11.29 -6.02
C ALA A 372 7.38 -9.85 -5.53
N ALA A 373 6.82 -8.99 -6.38
CA ALA A 373 6.34 -7.66 -6.01
C ALA A 373 4.81 -7.70 -5.91
N LEU A 374 4.27 -8.02 -4.72
CA LEU A 374 2.83 -8.16 -4.48
C LEU A 374 2.22 -6.85 -3.98
N ALA A 375 2.28 -5.79 -4.79
CA ALA A 375 1.59 -4.54 -4.46
C ALA A 375 0.06 -4.74 -4.45
N GLN A 376 -0.59 -4.28 -3.40
CA GLN A 376 -2.03 -4.41 -3.15
C GLN A 376 -2.60 -3.12 -2.55
N LYS A 377 -3.92 -2.91 -2.66
CA LYS A 377 -4.65 -1.84 -1.95
C LYS A 377 -5.68 -2.46 -1.02
N VAL A 378 -5.41 -2.46 0.29
CA VAL A 378 -6.28 -3.03 1.31
C VAL A 378 -7.49 -2.12 1.51
N SER A 379 -8.69 -2.64 1.28
CA SER A 379 -9.95 -1.91 1.28
C SER A 379 -10.95 -2.38 2.33
N GLY A 380 -10.72 -3.52 3.00
CA GLY A 380 -11.62 -3.99 4.06
C GLY A 380 -11.05 -5.12 4.92
N LEU A 381 -11.85 -5.55 5.89
CA LEU A 381 -11.58 -6.65 6.81
C LEU A 381 -12.70 -7.69 6.75
N SER A 382 -12.33 -8.97 6.65
CA SER A 382 -13.21 -10.12 6.59
C SER A 382 -12.86 -11.12 7.69
N ASP A 383 -13.87 -11.71 8.33
CA ASP A 383 -13.67 -12.83 9.26
C ASP A 383 -13.20 -14.11 8.54
N ALA A 384 -13.45 -14.24 7.24
CA ALA A 384 -13.05 -15.43 6.48
C ALA A 384 -11.61 -15.34 5.96
N THR A 385 -11.27 -14.21 5.34
CA THR A 385 -9.98 -14.03 4.64
C THR A 385 -9.02 -13.09 5.35
N GLY A 386 -9.43 -12.41 6.42
CA GLY A 386 -8.65 -11.36 7.09
C GLY A 386 -8.59 -10.08 6.26
N LEU A 387 -7.40 -9.64 5.85
CA LEU A 387 -7.29 -8.43 5.01
C LEU A 387 -7.94 -8.66 3.63
N VAL A 388 -8.75 -7.70 3.19
CA VAL A 388 -9.37 -7.66 1.86
C VAL A 388 -8.73 -6.55 1.05
N SER A 389 -8.26 -6.87 -0.16
CA SER A 389 -7.69 -5.89 -1.09
C SER A 389 -8.52 -5.78 -2.37
N GLY A 390 -8.38 -4.67 -3.08
CA GLY A 390 -9.08 -4.38 -4.33
C GLY A 390 -10.47 -3.78 -4.13
N ASP A 391 -11.38 -3.99 -5.09
CA ASP A 391 -12.73 -3.45 -5.02
C ASP A 391 -13.58 -4.21 -3.98
N LEU A 392 -13.84 -3.54 -2.85
CA LEU A 392 -14.60 -4.12 -1.74
C LEU A 392 -16.04 -4.47 -2.14
N ALA A 393 -16.66 -3.75 -3.09
CA ALA A 393 -18.01 -4.04 -3.53
C ALA A 393 -18.06 -5.36 -4.33
N LYS A 394 -17.11 -5.57 -5.25
CA LYS A 394 -16.95 -6.83 -6.00
C LYS A 394 -16.66 -8.01 -5.07
N PHE A 395 -15.78 -7.82 -4.09
CA PHE A 395 -15.50 -8.84 -3.08
C PHE A 395 -16.77 -9.21 -2.30
N LYS A 396 -17.55 -8.19 -1.88
CA LYS A 396 -18.81 -8.40 -1.15
C LYS A 396 -19.85 -9.14 -1.96
N SER A 397 -19.90 -8.93 -3.29
CA SER A 397 -20.78 -9.67 -4.21
C SER A 397 -20.26 -11.06 -4.59
N GLY A 398 -19.14 -11.51 -4.03
CA GLY A 398 -18.57 -12.83 -4.29
C GLY A 398 -17.73 -12.91 -5.58
N THR A 399 -17.15 -11.79 -6.02
CA THR A 399 -16.30 -11.73 -7.21
C THR A 399 -14.87 -11.37 -6.82
N PHE A 400 -13.91 -12.21 -7.20
CA PHE A 400 -12.49 -11.88 -7.15
C PHE A 400 -12.06 -11.35 -8.53
N ASP A 401 -11.59 -10.10 -8.56
CA ASP A 401 -11.14 -9.41 -9.77
C ASP A 401 -9.64 -9.05 -9.65
N PRO A 402 -8.75 -9.76 -10.37
CA PRO A 402 -7.30 -9.56 -10.32
C PRO A 402 -6.87 -8.14 -10.69
N ASP A 403 -7.56 -7.47 -11.61
CA ASP A 403 -7.20 -6.10 -12.03
C ASP A 403 -7.47 -5.08 -10.93
N SER A 404 -8.53 -5.29 -10.15
CA SER A 404 -8.83 -4.46 -8.97
C SER A 404 -7.89 -4.77 -7.81
N TYR A 405 -7.52 -6.05 -7.64
CA TYR A 405 -6.69 -6.52 -6.54
C TYR A 405 -5.23 -6.10 -6.69
N PHE A 406 -4.71 -6.17 -7.92
CA PHE A 406 -3.38 -5.74 -8.31
C PHE A 406 -3.48 -4.47 -9.17
N PRO A 407 -3.56 -3.28 -8.57
CA PRO A 407 -3.72 -2.05 -9.34
C PRO A 407 -2.52 -1.86 -10.30
N PRO A 408 -2.74 -1.34 -11.52
CA PRO A 408 -1.67 -1.01 -12.43
C PRO A 408 -0.72 0.01 -11.77
N PRO A 409 0.60 -0.07 -12.02
CA PRO A 409 1.55 0.86 -11.44
C PRO A 409 1.31 2.28 -11.97
N GLU A 410 0.89 3.21 -11.10
CA GLU A 410 0.82 4.64 -11.42
C GLU A 410 2.22 5.29 -11.39
N SER A 411 3.18 4.73 -10.64
CA SER A 411 4.61 5.13 -10.59
C SER A 411 5.53 4.07 -9.96
N GLY A 412 5.06 2.81 -9.85
CA GLY A 412 5.76 1.72 -9.16
C GLY A 412 6.21 0.59 -10.09
N LEU A 413 6.92 -0.38 -9.53
CA LEU A 413 7.21 -1.63 -10.25
C LEU A 413 5.89 -2.39 -10.47
N PRO A 414 5.63 -2.93 -11.67
CA PRO A 414 4.45 -3.76 -11.94
C PRO A 414 4.38 -4.96 -10.99
N THR A 415 3.16 -5.42 -10.70
CA THR A 415 2.89 -6.62 -9.89
C THR A 415 3.37 -7.87 -10.62
N LYS A 416 4.67 -8.10 -10.52
CA LYS A 416 5.36 -9.16 -11.23
C LYS A 416 5.77 -10.28 -10.29
N LEU A 417 5.57 -11.49 -10.76
CA LEU A 417 6.19 -12.71 -10.24
C LEU A 417 7.44 -12.99 -11.09
N LEU A 418 8.54 -13.35 -10.43
CA LEU A 418 9.85 -13.59 -11.05
C LEU A 418 10.37 -12.41 -11.90
N GLY A 419 9.91 -11.18 -11.67
CA GLY A 419 10.34 -10.01 -12.42
C GLY A 419 9.84 -9.86 -13.86
N PHE A 420 9.15 -10.87 -14.42
CA PHE A 420 8.60 -10.83 -15.79
C PHE A 420 7.13 -11.27 -15.91
N LEU A 421 6.58 -12.06 -14.98
CA LEU A 421 5.20 -12.55 -15.06
C LEU A 421 4.22 -11.54 -14.46
N ASP A 422 3.39 -10.90 -15.28
CA ASP A 422 2.30 -10.05 -14.81
C ASP A 422 1.22 -10.92 -14.14
N LEU A 423 1.06 -10.79 -12.83
CA LEU A 423 0.10 -11.60 -12.06
C LEU A 423 -1.35 -11.37 -12.51
N ARG A 424 -1.68 -10.20 -13.06
CA ARG A 424 -3.04 -9.93 -13.61
C ARG A 424 -3.35 -10.79 -14.84
N LYS A 425 -2.32 -11.26 -15.54
CA LYS A 425 -2.46 -12.15 -16.70
C LYS A 425 -2.43 -13.63 -16.30
N VAL A 426 -1.68 -13.97 -15.25
CA VAL A 426 -1.54 -15.35 -14.76
C VAL A 426 -2.71 -15.77 -13.87
N VAL A 427 -3.37 -14.83 -13.22
CA VAL A 427 -4.45 -15.09 -12.26
C VAL A 427 -5.79 -14.84 -12.95
N GLN A 428 -6.69 -15.82 -12.90
CA GLN A 428 -8.03 -15.72 -13.43
C GLN A 428 -8.99 -15.12 -12.38
N GLY A 429 -9.86 -14.20 -12.81
CA GLY A 429 -10.97 -13.74 -11.97
C GLY A 429 -11.98 -14.86 -11.71
N VAL A 430 -12.59 -14.86 -10.53
CA VAL A 430 -13.47 -15.94 -10.08
C VAL A 430 -14.80 -15.41 -9.55
N GLN A 431 -15.91 -16.00 -10.00
CA GLN A 431 -17.25 -15.78 -9.46
C GLN A 431 -18.08 -17.07 -9.57
N PRO A 432 -18.67 -17.59 -8.46
CA PRO A 432 -18.49 -17.12 -7.09
C PRO A 432 -17.09 -17.47 -6.57
N MET A 433 -16.46 -16.55 -5.84
CA MET A 433 -15.23 -16.81 -5.09
C MET A 433 -15.49 -17.71 -3.86
N SER A 434 -14.47 -18.45 -3.43
CA SER A 434 -14.41 -19.19 -2.17
C SER A 434 -13.51 -18.47 -1.15
N THR A 435 -13.97 -18.36 0.09
CA THR A 435 -13.26 -17.67 1.18
C THR A 435 -12.59 -18.59 2.20
N SER A 436 -12.62 -19.92 2.02
CA SER A 436 -12.20 -20.88 3.05
C SER A 436 -10.67 -21.03 3.19
N ASP A 437 -9.96 -21.31 2.10
CA ASP A 437 -8.58 -21.85 2.18
C ASP A 437 -7.55 -21.15 1.29
N GLY A 438 -7.89 -19.99 0.75
CA GLY A 438 -7.02 -19.26 -0.17
C GLY A 438 -7.12 -19.72 -1.63
N ASP A 439 -8.07 -20.59 -1.98
CA ASP A 439 -8.17 -21.25 -3.29
C ASP A 439 -8.65 -20.37 -4.46
N THR A 440 -9.20 -19.19 -4.16
CA THR A 440 -9.61 -18.24 -5.20
C THR A 440 -9.16 -16.82 -4.88
N VAL A 441 -9.15 -16.47 -3.60
CA VAL A 441 -8.79 -15.16 -3.08
C VAL A 441 -7.73 -15.33 -2.00
N PRO A 442 -6.73 -14.43 -1.86
CA PRO A 442 -5.73 -14.55 -0.81
C PRO A 442 -6.35 -14.53 0.59
N ARG A 443 -5.90 -15.46 1.44
CA ARG A 443 -6.25 -15.50 2.86
C ARG A 443 -5.08 -14.94 3.68
N ILE A 444 -5.27 -13.78 4.30
CA ILE A 444 -4.25 -13.04 5.05
C ILE A 444 -4.70 -12.93 6.51
N VAL A 445 -4.25 -13.86 7.35
CA VAL A 445 -4.66 -13.94 8.76
C VAL A 445 -3.51 -13.53 9.67
N THR A 446 -3.85 -12.81 10.73
CA THR A 446 -2.88 -12.34 11.72
C THR A 446 -3.15 -12.99 13.06
N VAL A 447 -2.10 -13.52 13.68
CA VAL A 447 -2.17 -14.13 15.00
C VAL A 447 -1.06 -13.59 15.89
N PRO A 448 -1.35 -13.27 17.17
CA PRO A 448 -0.31 -12.97 18.14
C PRO A 448 0.49 -14.23 18.45
N VAL A 449 1.82 -14.10 18.52
CA VAL A 449 2.76 -15.17 18.91
C VAL A 449 3.68 -14.65 20.02
N PRO A 450 4.35 -15.51 20.82
CA PRO A 450 5.20 -15.05 21.92
C PRO A 450 6.31 -14.07 21.51
N GLN A 451 6.78 -14.17 20.27
CA GLN A 451 7.88 -13.37 19.72
C GLN A 451 7.42 -12.07 19.05
N GLY A 452 6.12 -11.87 18.83
CA GLY A 452 5.65 -10.89 17.85
C GLY A 452 4.20 -11.04 17.43
N VAL A 453 3.87 -10.37 16.33
CA VAL A 453 2.65 -10.61 15.59
C VAL A 453 3.01 -11.31 14.28
N GLN A 454 2.41 -12.48 14.03
CA GLN A 454 2.64 -13.25 12.81
C GLN A 454 1.47 -13.05 11.85
N SER A 455 1.76 -12.58 10.64
CA SER A 455 0.81 -12.48 9.52
C SER A 455 1.14 -13.56 8.49
N GLY A 456 0.17 -14.43 8.19
CA GLY A 456 0.28 -15.47 7.19
C GLY A 456 -0.61 -15.18 5.98
N LEU A 457 -0.03 -15.21 4.79
CA LEU A 457 -0.73 -15.20 3.50
C LEU A 457 -0.65 -16.59 2.89
N VAL A 458 -1.81 -17.16 2.54
CA VAL A 458 -1.93 -18.37 1.73
C VAL A 458 -2.79 -18.07 0.52
N TRP A 459 -2.32 -18.42 -0.66
CA TRP A 459 -3.08 -18.22 -1.90
C TRP A 459 -2.76 -19.27 -2.97
N ARG A 460 -3.81 -19.84 -3.54
CA ARG A 460 -3.77 -20.84 -4.63
C ARG A 460 -4.74 -20.43 -5.74
N PRO A 461 -4.44 -19.35 -6.50
CA PRO A 461 -5.38 -18.81 -7.48
C PRO A 461 -5.73 -19.80 -8.58
N LYS A 462 -6.88 -19.55 -9.23
CA LYS A 462 -7.16 -20.14 -10.54
C LYS A 462 -6.22 -19.53 -11.57
N VAL A 463 -5.52 -20.39 -12.30
CA VAL A 463 -4.63 -20.04 -13.41
C VAL A 463 -5.29 -20.50 -14.70
N PRO A 464 -5.29 -19.70 -15.79
CA PRO A 464 -5.70 -20.15 -17.12
C PRO A 464 -4.99 -21.45 -17.50
N ARG A 465 -5.65 -22.34 -18.23
CA ARG A 465 -5.09 -23.64 -18.65
C ARG A 465 -5.04 -23.73 -20.16
N ASN A 466 -4.02 -24.41 -20.68
CA ASN A 466 -3.78 -24.54 -22.13
C ASN A 466 -3.82 -23.20 -22.87
N THR A 467 -3.30 -22.14 -22.24
CA THR A 467 -3.46 -20.75 -22.70
C THR A 467 -2.10 -20.07 -22.81
N ASP A 468 -1.90 -19.34 -23.92
CA ASP A 468 -0.78 -18.43 -24.09
C ASP A 468 -1.05 -17.11 -23.36
N LEU A 469 -0.14 -16.74 -22.49
CA LEU A 469 -0.13 -15.55 -21.65
C LEU A 469 1.12 -14.72 -21.93
N CYS A 470 1.13 -13.47 -21.46
CA CYS A 470 2.28 -12.57 -21.59
C CYS A 470 2.79 -12.46 -23.04
N ASN A 471 1.88 -12.22 -24.00
CA ASN A 471 2.17 -12.14 -25.45
C ASN A 471 2.86 -13.39 -26.01
N GLY A 472 2.51 -14.57 -25.50
CA GLY A 472 3.02 -15.85 -25.97
C GLY A 472 4.30 -16.31 -25.28
N LEU A 473 4.92 -15.48 -24.42
CA LEU A 473 6.11 -15.85 -23.65
C LEU A 473 5.84 -17.00 -22.67
N LEU A 474 4.64 -17.06 -22.09
CA LEU A 474 4.25 -18.10 -21.15
C LEU A 474 3.08 -18.89 -21.75
N HIS A 475 3.23 -20.21 -21.87
CA HIS A 475 2.11 -21.12 -22.10
C HIS A 475 1.81 -21.90 -20.82
N THR A 476 0.55 -21.93 -20.41
CA THR A 476 0.09 -22.70 -19.25
C THR A 476 -0.42 -24.06 -19.71
N GLY A 477 0.00 -25.15 -19.07
CA GLY A 477 -0.47 -26.50 -19.37
C GLY A 477 -1.83 -26.83 -18.74
N GLY A 478 -2.28 -28.08 -18.90
CA GLY A 478 -3.57 -28.54 -18.37
C GLY A 478 -3.60 -28.72 -16.85
N GLY A 479 -2.43 -28.93 -16.25
CA GLY A 479 -2.18 -29.02 -14.81
C GLY A 479 -1.60 -27.74 -14.20
N ALA A 480 -1.62 -26.61 -14.94
CA ALA A 480 -1.06 -25.35 -14.46
C ALA A 480 -1.64 -24.93 -13.10
N ALA A 481 -0.75 -24.62 -12.16
CA ALA A 481 -1.11 -24.22 -10.80
C ALA A 481 -0.06 -23.23 -10.27
N LEU A 482 -0.54 -22.23 -9.51
CA LEU A 482 0.27 -21.27 -8.78
C LEU A 482 -0.08 -21.38 -7.29
N GLU A 483 0.93 -21.44 -6.44
CA GLU A 483 0.78 -21.44 -4.99
C GLU A 483 1.74 -20.41 -4.38
N LEU A 484 1.23 -19.62 -3.43
CA LEU A 484 1.96 -18.57 -2.74
C LEU A 484 1.72 -18.67 -1.24
N HIS A 485 2.81 -18.72 -0.49
CA HIS A 485 2.83 -18.70 0.97
C HIS A 485 3.77 -17.61 1.44
N ASN A 486 3.28 -16.69 2.26
CA ASN A 486 4.13 -15.68 2.88
C ASN A 486 3.85 -15.65 4.37
N THR A 487 4.91 -15.69 5.18
CA THR A 487 4.82 -15.55 6.63
C THR A 487 5.67 -14.36 7.04
N ILE A 488 5.05 -13.41 7.73
CA ILE A 488 5.72 -12.21 8.23
C ILE A 488 5.62 -12.23 9.75
N LEU A 489 6.76 -12.21 10.43
CA LEU A 489 6.85 -12.02 11.87
C LEU A 489 7.27 -10.57 12.13
N ALA A 490 6.38 -9.78 12.74
CA ALA A 490 6.66 -8.45 13.25
C ALA A 490 7.01 -8.56 14.75
N PRO A 491 8.29 -8.41 15.14
CA PRO A 491 8.70 -8.62 16.53
C PRO A 491 8.21 -7.50 17.47
N LEU A 492 7.92 -7.85 18.73
CA LEU A 492 7.51 -6.86 19.76
C LEU A 492 8.64 -5.93 20.20
N ASP A 493 9.89 -6.30 19.94
CA ASP A 493 11.09 -5.54 20.32
C ASP A 493 11.40 -4.37 19.36
N GLY A 494 10.57 -4.18 18.33
CA GLY A 494 10.71 -3.11 17.34
C GLY A 494 11.74 -3.36 16.25
N SER A 495 12.36 -4.55 16.20
CA SER A 495 13.26 -4.93 15.11
C SER A 495 12.53 -5.04 13.75
N GLN A 496 13.31 -5.21 12.69
CA GLN A 496 12.77 -5.31 11.33
C GLN A 496 11.90 -6.58 11.19
N PRO A 497 10.73 -6.51 10.50
CA PRO A 497 9.89 -7.68 10.28
C PRO A 497 10.67 -8.74 9.51
N GLN A 498 10.54 -9.98 9.95
CA GLN A 498 11.14 -11.12 9.28
C GLN A 498 10.13 -11.72 8.29
N VAL A 499 10.51 -11.82 7.03
CA VAL A 499 9.65 -12.29 5.93
C VAL A 499 10.18 -13.62 5.41
N ASP A 500 9.36 -14.68 5.47
CA ASP A 500 9.57 -15.96 4.78
C ASP A 500 8.54 -16.08 3.65
N SER A 501 9.01 -15.96 2.41
CA SER A 501 8.18 -16.05 1.22
C SER A 501 8.51 -17.32 0.45
N ARG A 502 7.49 -18.06 0.05
CA ARG A 502 7.58 -19.27 -0.77
C ARG A 502 6.54 -19.21 -1.87
N GLY A 503 6.90 -19.67 -3.05
CA GLY A 503 5.92 -19.82 -4.10
C GLY A 503 6.35 -20.81 -5.15
N GLU A 504 5.38 -21.26 -5.91
CA GLU A 504 5.57 -22.36 -6.84
C GLU A 504 4.62 -22.23 -8.02
N LEU A 505 5.17 -22.31 -9.24
CA LEU A 505 4.43 -22.38 -10.49
C LEU A 505 4.68 -23.75 -11.13
N ARG A 506 3.61 -24.44 -11.52
CA ARG A 506 3.66 -25.80 -12.12
C ARG A 506 3.12 -25.82 -13.54
N ASP A 507 3.57 -26.81 -14.30
CA ASP A 507 3.08 -27.18 -15.63
C ASP A 507 2.93 -25.97 -16.58
N PHE A 508 4.07 -25.37 -16.91
CA PHE A 508 4.12 -24.23 -17.82
C PHE A 508 5.31 -24.34 -18.77
N THR A 509 5.21 -23.66 -19.91
CA THR A 509 6.27 -23.57 -20.91
C THR A 509 6.65 -22.12 -21.11
N LEU A 510 7.94 -21.82 -21.07
CA LEU A 510 8.47 -20.54 -21.51
C LEU A 510 8.84 -20.63 -22.98
N ASN A 511 8.28 -19.74 -23.80
CA ASN A 511 8.54 -19.63 -25.22
C ASN A 511 9.39 -18.39 -25.47
N PHE A 512 10.56 -18.59 -26.04
CA PHE A 512 11.47 -17.50 -26.38
C PHE A 512 11.52 -17.30 -27.89
N LEU A 513 11.62 -16.04 -28.31
CA LEU A 513 11.75 -15.63 -29.72
C LEU A 513 10.73 -16.31 -30.64
N ASN A 514 9.43 -16.14 -30.37
CA ASN A 514 8.36 -16.76 -31.16
C ASN A 514 8.47 -18.30 -31.28
N ARG A 515 8.75 -18.97 -30.15
CA ARG A 515 8.86 -20.44 -30.02
C ARG A 515 10.06 -21.06 -30.78
N LEU A 516 11.09 -20.28 -31.11
CA LEU A 516 12.38 -20.82 -31.57
C LEU A 516 13.08 -21.64 -30.49
N LEU A 517 12.90 -21.26 -29.22
CA LEU A 517 13.27 -22.06 -28.07
C LEU A 517 12.07 -22.16 -27.14
N THR A 518 11.73 -23.38 -26.74
CA THR A 518 10.68 -23.62 -25.74
C THR A 518 11.23 -24.47 -24.62
N VAL A 519 10.90 -24.10 -23.38
CA VAL A 519 11.39 -24.78 -22.18
C VAL A 519 10.17 -25.14 -21.35
N ARG A 520 9.87 -26.43 -21.26
CA ARG A 520 8.75 -26.97 -20.49
C ARG A 520 9.20 -27.23 -19.06
N PHE A 521 8.55 -26.61 -18.10
CA PHE A 521 8.79 -26.78 -16.68
C PHE A 521 7.70 -27.66 -16.05
N GLU A 522 8.10 -28.68 -15.31
CA GLU A 522 7.18 -29.36 -14.39
C GLU A 522 6.86 -28.45 -13.21
N ARG A 523 7.88 -27.76 -12.69
CA ARG A 523 7.79 -26.92 -11.50
C ARG A 523 8.92 -25.89 -11.47
N LEU A 524 8.58 -24.69 -11.02
CA LEU A 524 9.53 -23.65 -10.63
C LEU A 524 9.13 -23.15 -9.25
N ALA A 525 9.98 -23.40 -8.25
CA ALA A 525 9.74 -23.02 -6.87
C ALA A 525 10.78 -22.00 -6.40
N PHE A 526 10.32 -20.96 -5.72
CA PHE A 526 11.17 -19.94 -5.15
C PHE A 526 10.97 -19.84 -3.65
N SER A 527 12.04 -19.50 -2.94
CA SER A 527 11.96 -19.15 -1.53
C SER A 527 12.88 -17.99 -1.17
N SER A 528 12.43 -17.12 -0.28
CA SER A 528 13.21 -16.07 0.35
C SER A 528 13.04 -16.20 1.85
N ARG A 529 14.15 -16.36 2.58
CA ARG A 529 14.14 -16.53 4.04
C ARG A 529 14.92 -15.39 4.71
N PRO A 530 14.55 -15.00 5.93
CA PRO A 530 15.29 -13.99 6.67
C PRO A 530 16.77 -14.38 6.81
N GLY A 531 17.68 -13.47 6.44
CA GLY A 531 19.12 -13.68 6.59
C GLY A 531 19.78 -14.60 5.56
N ALA A 532 19.03 -15.15 4.60
CA ALA A 532 19.57 -15.95 3.49
C ALA A 532 19.27 -15.27 2.14
N GLY A 533 20.13 -15.49 1.15
CA GLY A 533 19.83 -15.09 -0.23
C GLY A 533 18.60 -15.84 -0.77
N PRO A 534 17.84 -15.25 -1.71
CA PRO A 534 16.76 -15.95 -2.39
C PRO A 534 17.27 -17.23 -3.06
N SER A 535 16.45 -18.29 -3.01
CA SER A 535 16.72 -19.57 -3.67
C SER A 535 15.67 -19.83 -4.75
N LEU A 536 16.09 -20.31 -5.91
CA LEU A 536 15.20 -20.76 -6.97
C LEU A 536 15.54 -22.22 -7.31
N ASP A 537 14.51 -23.05 -7.43
CA ASP A 537 14.61 -24.47 -7.70
C ASP A 537 13.67 -24.82 -8.86
N ALA A 538 14.24 -25.29 -9.96
CA ALA A 538 13.51 -25.57 -11.19
C ALA A 538 13.63 -27.04 -11.59
N LYS A 539 12.49 -27.63 -11.93
CA LYS A 539 12.42 -28.94 -12.57
C LYS A 539 11.96 -28.75 -14.01
N VAL A 540 12.94 -28.77 -14.92
CA VAL A 540 12.71 -28.72 -16.36
C VAL A 540 12.35 -30.11 -16.84
N ALA A 541 11.23 -30.20 -17.56
CA ALA A 541 10.78 -31.44 -18.16
C ALA A 541 11.50 -31.68 -19.50
N GLU A 542 11.43 -30.69 -20.39
CA GLU A 542 11.89 -30.78 -21.76
C GLU A 542 12.30 -29.40 -22.29
N VAL A 543 13.16 -29.39 -23.30
CA VAL A 543 13.52 -28.21 -24.07
C VAL A 543 13.42 -28.58 -25.54
N HIS A 544 12.81 -27.70 -26.35
CA HIS A 544 12.68 -27.92 -27.80
C HIS A 544 13.14 -26.70 -28.58
N PHE A 545 13.85 -26.96 -29.68
CA PHE A 545 14.21 -25.99 -30.69
C PHE A 545 13.22 -26.02 -31.87
N GLY A 546 12.60 -24.87 -32.14
CA GLY A 546 11.64 -24.68 -33.21
C GLY A 546 12.19 -23.87 -34.39
N GLY A 547 11.39 -23.73 -35.45
CA GLY A 547 11.72 -22.93 -36.63
C GLY A 547 13.05 -23.31 -37.26
N ASP A 548 13.88 -22.30 -37.55
CA ASP A 548 15.20 -22.49 -38.17
C ASP A 548 16.20 -23.22 -37.25
N LEU A 549 15.94 -23.32 -35.95
CA LEU A 549 16.79 -24.09 -35.02
C LEU A 549 16.40 -25.56 -34.92
N HIS A 550 15.34 -26.01 -35.61
CA HIS A 550 14.89 -27.40 -35.58
C HIS A 550 15.96 -28.39 -36.09
N PHE A 551 16.91 -27.97 -36.92
CA PHE A 551 18.01 -28.85 -37.33
C PHE A 551 18.88 -29.29 -36.14
N LEU A 552 18.94 -28.50 -35.05
CA LEU A 552 19.65 -28.88 -33.83
C LEU A 552 19.04 -30.11 -33.17
N GLU A 553 17.71 -30.30 -33.28
CA GLU A 553 17.04 -31.52 -32.82
C GLU A 553 17.49 -32.73 -33.64
N ARG A 554 17.61 -32.60 -34.96
CA ARG A 554 18.13 -33.69 -35.82
C ARG A 554 19.59 -33.97 -35.54
N LEU A 555 20.40 -32.93 -35.35
CA LEU A 555 21.83 -33.04 -35.10
C LEU A 555 22.12 -33.75 -33.78
N ARG A 556 21.22 -33.65 -32.78
CA ARG A 556 21.23 -34.42 -31.53
C ARG A 556 21.27 -35.93 -31.78
N ASP A 557 20.53 -36.42 -32.78
CA ASP A 557 20.41 -37.86 -33.07
C ASP A 557 21.69 -38.46 -33.67
N TYR A 558 22.61 -37.63 -34.18
CA TYR A 558 23.85 -38.06 -34.85
C TYR A 558 25.11 -37.94 -33.96
N LEU A 559 24.98 -37.60 -32.68
CA LEU A 559 26.12 -37.39 -31.78
C LEU A 559 26.46 -38.66 -30.97
N PRO A 560 27.76 -38.97 -30.78
CA PRO A 560 28.23 -40.28 -30.28
C PRO A 560 28.00 -40.58 -28.78
N SER A 561 27.18 -39.80 -28.08
CA SER A 561 26.70 -40.04 -26.71
C SER A 561 25.60 -39.01 -26.42
N PRO A 562 24.83 -39.07 -25.31
CA PRO A 562 23.90 -38.00 -25.00
C PRO A 562 24.74 -36.78 -24.59
N ALA A 563 25.20 -36.01 -25.59
CA ALA A 563 25.70 -34.66 -25.41
C ALA A 563 24.65 -33.99 -24.54
N SER A 564 25.03 -33.64 -23.31
CA SER A 564 24.09 -33.24 -22.26
C SER A 564 23.11 -32.26 -22.88
N GLY A 565 21.82 -32.62 -22.85
CA GLY A 565 20.77 -31.78 -23.40
C GLY A 565 20.89 -30.35 -22.87
N PRO A 566 20.16 -29.40 -23.45
CA PRO A 566 20.24 -27.99 -23.08
C PRO A 566 20.32 -27.80 -21.56
N LYS A 567 21.41 -27.22 -21.11
CA LYS A 567 21.68 -26.90 -19.72
C LYS A 567 20.78 -25.75 -19.33
N VAL A 568 19.94 -25.98 -18.34
CA VAL A 568 19.12 -24.92 -17.73
C VAL A 568 19.74 -24.58 -16.39
N ASN A 569 20.36 -23.41 -16.31
CA ASN A 569 20.82 -22.83 -15.07
C ASN A 569 19.74 -21.88 -14.55
N VAL A 570 19.34 -22.08 -13.30
CA VAL A 570 18.30 -21.27 -12.66
C VAL A 570 18.89 -20.67 -11.40
N ALA A 571 19.03 -19.35 -11.41
CA ALA A 571 19.65 -18.58 -10.35
C ALA A 571 18.69 -17.50 -9.84
N ALA A 572 19.07 -16.82 -8.76
CA ALA A 572 18.25 -15.77 -8.15
C ALA A 572 18.09 -14.51 -9.03
N ASP A 573 18.99 -14.30 -9.98
CA ASP A 573 19.02 -13.15 -10.88
C ASP A 573 18.43 -13.46 -12.27
N GLY A 574 18.23 -14.73 -12.62
CA GLY A 574 17.58 -15.13 -13.87
C GLY A 574 17.61 -16.62 -14.18
N ILE A 575 17.02 -16.95 -15.33
CA ILE A 575 17.09 -18.28 -15.96
C ILE A 575 18.00 -18.19 -17.18
N GLU A 576 18.99 -19.06 -17.27
CA GLU A 576 19.83 -19.22 -18.45
C GLU A 576 19.65 -20.62 -19.03
N VAL A 577 19.30 -20.70 -20.31
CA VAL A 577 19.13 -21.96 -21.04
C VAL A 577 20.15 -21.99 -22.16
N GLY A 578 21.13 -22.87 -22.05
CA GLY A 578 22.22 -23.01 -22.99
C GLY A 578 22.29 -24.39 -23.62
N TYR A 579 22.48 -24.46 -24.94
CA TYR A 579 22.86 -25.69 -25.63
C TYR A 579 24.23 -25.48 -26.25
N VAL A 580 25.14 -26.42 -26.02
CA VAL A 580 26.50 -26.39 -26.56
C VAL A 580 26.76 -27.70 -27.27
N LEU A 581 27.16 -27.58 -28.52
CA LEU A 581 27.45 -28.70 -29.39
C LEU A 581 28.87 -28.59 -29.91
N ALA A 582 29.73 -29.52 -29.50
CA ALA A 582 31.02 -29.74 -30.13
C ALA A 582 30.83 -30.59 -31.39
N VAL A 583 31.22 -30.06 -32.54
CA VAL A 583 31.22 -30.81 -33.80
C VAL A 583 32.57 -31.52 -33.93
N PRO A 584 32.61 -32.86 -34.12
CA PRO A 584 33.85 -33.58 -34.37
C PRO A 584 34.61 -33.02 -35.58
N SER A 585 35.92 -33.21 -35.63
CA SER A 585 36.71 -32.78 -36.79
C SER A 585 36.20 -33.42 -38.08
N ILE A 586 35.94 -32.60 -39.10
CA ILE A 586 35.46 -33.04 -40.42
C ILE A 586 36.63 -32.99 -41.39
N GLY A 587 37.09 -34.15 -41.85
CA GLY A 587 38.15 -34.27 -42.84
C GLY A 587 37.64 -34.82 -44.18
N ALA A 588 38.03 -34.21 -45.29
CA ALA A 588 37.72 -34.67 -46.64
C ALA A 588 38.89 -34.39 -47.61
N GLY A 589 39.76 -35.38 -47.83
CA GLY A 589 40.93 -35.23 -48.70
C GLY A 589 41.91 -34.19 -48.14
N VAL A 590 42.12 -33.10 -48.88
CA VAL A 590 42.98 -31.97 -48.45
C VAL A 590 42.27 -30.99 -47.51
N PHE A 591 40.96 -31.15 -47.25
CA PHE A 591 40.16 -30.29 -46.38
C PHE A 591 40.07 -30.85 -44.94
N LEU A 592 40.21 -29.98 -43.94
CA LEU A 592 40.06 -30.29 -42.52
C LEU A 592 39.40 -29.13 -41.77
N LEU A 593 38.30 -29.40 -41.06
CA LEU A 593 37.62 -28.46 -40.17
C LEU A 593 37.72 -28.97 -38.73
N GLN A 594 38.22 -28.15 -37.81
CA GLN A 594 38.46 -28.51 -36.40
C GLN A 594 37.95 -27.44 -35.45
N ASN A 595 37.81 -27.80 -34.17
CA ASN A 595 37.38 -26.92 -33.08
C ASN A 595 36.05 -26.20 -33.34
N LEU A 596 35.20 -26.76 -34.19
CA LEU A 596 33.89 -26.19 -34.45
C LEU A 596 32.96 -26.48 -33.27
N MET A 597 32.57 -25.41 -32.58
CA MET A 597 31.54 -25.46 -31.55
C MET A 597 30.35 -24.62 -31.98
N VAL A 598 29.13 -25.11 -31.79
CA VAL A 598 27.90 -24.34 -31.97
C VAL A 598 27.21 -24.23 -30.63
N ALA A 599 26.89 -23.02 -30.19
CA ALA A 599 26.22 -22.77 -28.94
C ALA A 599 25.06 -21.79 -29.12
N THR A 600 23.96 -22.05 -28.43
CA THR A 600 22.82 -21.14 -28.31
C THR A 600 22.51 -20.96 -26.84
N THR A 601 22.46 -19.73 -26.36
CA THR A 601 22.11 -19.38 -24.98
C THR A 601 20.95 -18.42 -24.96
N VAL A 602 20.00 -18.62 -24.06
CA VAL A 602 18.88 -17.70 -23.82
C VAL A 602 18.85 -17.36 -22.35
N THR A 603 18.95 -16.07 -22.03
CA THR A 603 18.98 -15.55 -20.67
C THR A 603 17.73 -14.71 -20.43
N LEU A 604 16.97 -15.07 -19.40
CA LEU A 604 15.80 -14.38 -18.87
C LEU A 604 16.16 -13.79 -17.50
N PRO A 605 16.48 -12.51 -17.40
CA PRO A 605 16.79 -11.86 -16.13
C PRO A 605 15.52 -11.49 -15.34
N PHE A 606 15.58 -11.54 -14.00
CA PHE A 606 14.45 -11.20 -13.12
C PHE A 606 14.45 -9.75 -12.63
N ASN A 607 15.45 -8.96 -13.02
CA ASN A 607 15.50 -7.53 -12.71
C ASN A 607 14.57 -6.69 -13.63
N GLY A 608 13.89 -7.32 -14.59
CA GLY A 608 13.02 -6.67 -15.56
C GLY A 608 13.69 -6.29 -16.89
N ASP A 609 14.99 -6.60 -17.06
CA ASP A 609 15.68 -6.46 -18.34
C ASP A 609 15.09 -7.40 -19.41
N ALA A 610 15.34 -7.09 -20.68
CA ALA A 610 14.84 -7.89 -21.80
C ALA A 610 15.49 -9.29 -21.86
N VAL A 611 14.74 -10.26 -22.39
CA VAL A 611 15.28 -11.59 -22.69
C VAL A 611 16.35 -11.45 -23.75
N LYS A 612 17.52 -12.06 -23.51
CA LYS A 612 18.65 -12.08 -24.44
C LYS A 612 18.80 -13.48 -25.01
N ALA A 613 18.89 -13.59 -26.32
CA ALA A 613 19.26 -14.83 -27.00
C ALA A 613 20.56 -14.63 -27.74
N ARG A 614 21.53 -15.54 -27.58
CA ARG A 614 22.84 -15.48 -28.21
C ARG A 614 23.16 -16.79 -28.90
N PHE A 615 23.38 -16.71 -30.21
CA PHE A 615 23.91 -17.80 -31.03
C PHE A 615 25.41 -17.59 -31.22
N THR A 616 26.20 -18.65 -31.22
CA THR A 616 27.65 -18.61 -31.32
C THR A 616 28.15 -19.82 -32.11
N VAL A 617 28.98 -19.57 -33.13
CA VAL A 617 29.79 -20.56 -33.84
C VAL A 617 31.24 -20.32 -33.44
N SER A 618 31.68 -21.08 -32.45
CA SER A 618 32.98 -20.96 -31.78
C SER A 618 33.13 -19.59 -31.09
N SER A 619 33.89 -19.53 -29.99
CA SER A 619 34.09 -18.26 -29.30
C SER A 619 35.32 -17.56 -29.85
N ARG A 620 35.45 -16.25 -29.59
CA ARG A 620 36.67 -15.50 -29.93
C ARG A 620 37.93 -16.14 -29.35
N ASP A 621 37.85 -16.63 -28.12
CA ASP A 621 38.99 -17.27 -27.43
C ASP A 621 39.30 -18.69 -27.95
N HIS A 622 38.36 -19.30 -28.66
CA HIS A 622 38.46 -20.66 -29.20
C HIS A 622 37.82 -20.72 -30.59
N PRO A 623 38.44 -20.11 -31.62
CA PRO A 623 37.88 -20.09 -32.98
C PRO A 623 37.90 -21.48 -33.61
N PHE A 624 36.98 -21.71 -34.56
CA PHE A 624 37.07 -22.90 -35.43
C PHE A 624 38.26 -22.74 -36.37
N LEU A 625 38.84 -23.86 -36.80
CA LEU A 625 39.99 -23.91 -37.70
C LEU A 625 39.61 -24.59 -39.00
N VAL A 626 39.97 -23.99 -40.13
CA VAL A 626 39.75 -24.54 -41.49
C VAL A 626 41.09 -24.66 -42.18
N THR A 627 41.42 -25.83 -42.71
CA THR A 627 42.64 -26.08 -43.46
C THR A 627 42.33 -26.75 -44.80
N VAL A 628 42.92 -26.26 -45.87
CA VAL A 628 42.88 -26.83 -47.22
C VAL A 628 44.30 -26.92 -47.75
N SER A 629 44.91 -28.11 -47.72
CA SER A 629 46.32 -28.32 -48.06
C SER A 629 47.25 -27.45 -47.20
N LEU A 630 47.98 -26.50 -47.80
CA LEU A 630 48.86 -25.54 -47.13
C LEU A 630 48.18 -24.23 -46.72
N PHE A 631 46.91 -24.04 -47.12
CA PHE A 631 46.13 -22.87 -46.75
C PHE A 631 45.35 -23.17 -45.47
N GLY A 632 45.63 -22.42 -44.41
CA GLY A 632 44.97 -22.53 -43.11
C GLY A 632 44.16 -21.29 -42.79
N GLY A 633 43.34 -21.34 -41.76
CA GLY A 633 42.52 -20.22 -41.34
C GLY A 633 41.58 -20.63 -40.22
N GLY A 634 40.62 -19.75 -39.96
CA GLY A 634 39.68 -19.96 -38.87
C GLY A 634 38.73 -18.81 -38.71
N GLY A 635 37.96 -18.85 -37.63
CA GLY A 635 37.06 -17.77 -37.33
C GLY A 635 36.13 -18.07 -36.18
N PHE A 636 35.25 -17.11 -35.95
CA PHE A 636 34.14 -17.26 -35.03
C PHE A 636 32.99 -16.36 -35.47
N PHE A 637 31.80 -16.67 -34.99
CA PHE A 637 30.61 -15.86 -35.22
C PHE A 637 29.76 -15.85 -33.97
N ALA A 638 29.27 -14.69 -33.55
CA ALA A 638 28.32 -14.54 -32.48
C ALA A 638 27.24 -13.53 -32.87
N LEU A 639 26.00 -13.85 -32.56
CA LEU A 639 24.84 -12.98 -32.75
C LEU A 639 23.99 -13.00 -31.49
N ALA A 640 23.71 -11.84 -30.91
CA ALA A 640 22.80 -11.69 -29.79
C ALA A 640 21.63 -10.76 -30.13
N VAL A 641 20.42 -11.12 -29.69
CA VAL A 641 19.16 -10.41 -29.95
C VAL A 641 18.38 -10.24 -28.64
N GLN A 642 17.66 -9.11 -28.50
CA GLN A 642 16.85 -8.77 -27.32
C GLN A 642 15.36 -8.75 -27.65
N SER A 643 14.50 -9.21 -26.74
CA SER A 643 13.06 -9.41 -26.99
C SER A 643 12.21 -8.15 -27.05
N ASP A 644 12.58 -7.08 -26.34
CA ASP A 644 11.81 -5.82 -26.28
C ASP A 644 12.12 -4.89 -27.46
N ARG A 645 13.29 -5.05 -28.06
CA ARG A 645 13.80 -4.26 -29.19
C ARG A 645 14.65 -5.16 -30.11
N PRO A 646 14.02 -5.98 -30.97
CA PRO A 646 14.74 -6.85 -31.90
C PRO A 646 15.69 -6.10 -32.85
N GLU A 647 15.50 -4.79 -32.99
CA GLU A 647 16.32 -3.85 -33.77
C GLU A 647 17.69 -3.57 -33.12
N ARG A 648 17.87 -3.94 -31.84
CA ARG A 648 19.14 -3.89 -31.10
C ARG A 648 19.74 -5.30 -31.04
N PHE A 649 20.39 -5.70 -32.12
CA PHE A 649 21.24 -6.90 -32.15
C PHE A 649 22.70 -6.55 -31.93
N GLU A 650 23.47 -7.50 -31.40
CA GLU A 650 24.93 -7.44 -31.31
C GLU A 650 25.49 -8.58 -32.16
N LEU A 651 26.23 -8.25 -33.22
CA LEU A 651 26.93 -9.22 -34.06
C LEU A 651 28.43 -9.04 -33.88
N GLU A 652 29.16 -10.13 -33.74
CA GLU A 652 30.62 -10.15 -33.71
C GLU A 652 31.10 -11.35 -34.53
N ALA A 653 31.93 -11.11 -35.53
CA ALA A 653 32.42 -12.16 -36.41
C ALA A 653 33.86 -11.90 -36.82
N GLN A 654 34.64 -12.97 -36.95
CA GLN A 654 35.98 -12.92 -37.54
C GLN A 654 36.11 -14.07 -38.51
N LEU A 655 36.73 -13.80 -39.66
CA LEU A 655 37.21 -14.82 -40.57
C LEU A 655 38.67 -14.51 -40.92
N GLU A 656 39.54 -15.51 -40.76
CA GLU A 656 40.94 -15.43 -41.13
C GLU A 656 41.30 -16.55 -42.09
N PHE A 657 42.20 -16.25 -43.01
CA PHE A 657 42.77 -17.18 -43.98
C PHE A 657 44.25 -16.88 -44.13
N GLY A 658 45.04 -17.88 -44.46
CA GLY A 658 46.48 -17.76 -44.48
C GLY A 658 47.15 -18.99 -45.05
N ALA A 659 48.48 -18.96 -45.02
CA ALA A 659 49.32 -20.09 -45.37
C ALA A 659 50.48 -20.16 -44.40
N ALA A 660 50.90 -21.38 -44.08
CA ALA A 660 52.10 -21.61 -43.29
C ALA A 660 52.99 -22.64 -44.00
N ALA A 661 54.29 -22.39 -43.97
CA ALA A 661 55.30 -23.30 -44.46
C ALA A 661 56.43 -23.38 -43.42
N SER A 662 56.95 -24.58 -43.20
CA SER A 662 58.12 -24.79 -42.36
C SER A 662 59.10 -25.73 -43.04
N LEU A 663 60.39 -25.50 -42.81
CA LEU A 663 61.48 -26.29 -43.37
C LEU A 663 62.52 -26.53 -42.27
N ASN A 664 62.94 -27.78 -42.10
CA ASN A 664 63.98 -28.16 -41.16
C ASN A 664 65.07 -28.95 -41.91
N LEU A 665 66.30 -28.42 -41.89
CA LEU A 665 67.47 -28.99 -42.55
C LEU A 665 68.50 -29.57 -41.55
N GLY A 666 68.09 -29.78 -40.30
CA GLY A 666 68.92 -30.30 -39.22
C GLY A 666 69.82 -29.26 -38.55
N VAL A 667 70.60 -28.50 -39.32
CA VAL A 667 71.47 -27.42 -38.81
C VAL A 667 70.76 -26.06 -38.72
N ALA A 668 69.67 -25.90 -39.46
CA ALA A 668 68.81 -24.73 -39.43
C ALA A 668 67.34 -25.14 -39.68
N SER A 669 66.42 -24.53 -38.95
CA SER A 669 64.99 -24.67 -39.14
C SER A 669 64.34 -23.30 -39.22
N GLY A 670 63.38 -23.14 -40.11
CA GLY A 670 62.61 -21.90 -40.21
C GLY A 670 61.15 -22.18 -40.52
N SER A 671 60.28 -21.27 -40.08
CA SER A 671 58.87 -21.30 -40.42
C SER A 671 58.41 -19.90 -40.83
N VAL A 672 57.45 -19.85 -41.75
CA VAL A 672 56.77 -18.62 -42.16
C VAL A 672 55.28 -18.89 -42.12
N CYS A 673 54.55 -17.96 -41.54
CA CYS A 673 53.10 -17.95 -41.49
C CYS A 673 52.61 -16.57 -41.94
N VAL A 674 51.69 -16.53 -42.90
CA VAL A 674 51.01 -15.30 -43.30
C VAL A 674 49.52 -15.53 -43.13
N THR A 675 48.86 -14.70 -42.34
CA THR A 675 47.41 -14.71 -42.11
C THR A 675 46.83 -13.34 -42.43
N ALA A 676 45.69 -13.31 -43.09
CA ALA A 676 44.90 -12.12 -43.33
C ALA A 676 43.47 -12.41 -42.88
N GLY A 677 42.77 -11.39 -42.39
CA GLY A 677 41.41 -11.59 -41.90
C GLY A 677 40.61 -10.32 -41.83
N ILE A 678 39.32 -10.50 -41.60
CA ILE A 678 38.34 -9.43 -41.38
C ILE A 678 37.65 -9.71 -40.05
N TYR A 679 37.56 -8.67 -39.23
CA TYR A 679 36.79 -8.61 -38.00
C TYR A 679 35.65 -7.61 -38.16
N ILE A 680 34.44 -8.05 -37.81
CA ILE A 680 33.22 -7.25 -37.89
C ILE A 680 32.56 -7.27 -36.52
N LYS A 681 32.24 -6.08 -36.01
CA LYS A 681 31.40 -5.92 -34.82
C LYS A 681 30.28 -4.93 -35.11
N MET A 682 29.04 -5.34 -34.92
CA MET A 682 27.87 -4.48 -35.09
C MET A 682 27.07 -4.42 -33.80
N LYS A 683 26.61 -3.22 -33.45
CA LYS A 683 25.68 -2.99 -32.33
C LYS A 683 24.60 -2.01 -32.79
N GLY A 684 23.42 -2.55 -33.13
CA GLY A 684 22.37 -1.78 -33.80
C GLY A 684 22.88 -1.20 -35.13
N SER A 685 22.83 0.13 -35.30
CA SER A 685 23.29 0.81 -36.52
C SER A 685 24.80 1.11 -36.55
N GLN A 686 25.51 0.92 -35.44
CA GLN A 686 26.95 1.15 -35.39
C GLN A 686 27.69 -0.11 -35.86
N ALA A 687 28.53 0.03 -36.87
CA ALA A 687 29.37 -1.03 -37.38
C ALA A 687 30.84 -0.65 -37.22
N HIS A 688 31.64 -1.60 -36.75
CA HIS A 688 33.09 -1.51 -36.67
C HIS A 688 33.66 -2.63 -37.53
N LEU A 689 34.47 -2.25 -38.52
CA LEU A 689 35.06 -3.15 -39.49
C LEU A 689 36.58 -2.99 -39.41
N GLU A 690 37.28 -4.08 -39.16
CA GLU A 690 38.73 -4.13 -39.14
C GLU A 690 39.22 -5.20 -40.13
N GLY A 691 40.15 -4.85 -41.00
CA GLY A 691 40.92 -5.81 -41.79
C GLY A 691 42.32 -5.91 -41.21
N PHE A 692 42.89 -7.11 -41.14
CA PHE A 692 44.26 -7.28 -40.68
C PHE A 692 45.07 -8.22 -41.56
N LEU A 693 46.38 -8.01 -41.60
CA LEU A 693 47.37 -8.88 -42.21
C LEU A 693 48.51 -9.07 -41.21
N ARG A 694 48.80 -10.31 -40.85
CA ARG A 694 49.90 -10.69 -39.98
C ARG A 694 50.83 -11.64 -40.73
N ALA A 695 52.12 -11.36 -40.71
CA ALA A 695 53.14 -12.25 -41.24
C ALA A 695 54.21 -12.48 -40.19
N VAL A 696 54.45 -13.74 -39.85
CA VAL A 696 55.47 -14.15 -38.88
C VAL A 696 56.46 -15.05 -39.60
N GLY A 697 57.74 -14.76 -39.45
CA GLY A 697 58.82 -15.62 -39.91
C GLY A 697 59.79 -15.87 -38.77
N GLU A 698 60.20 -17.12 -38.58
CA GLU A 698 61.26 -17.49 -37.66
C GLU A 698 62.34 -18.30 -38.35
N LEU A 699 63.57 -18.13 -37.89
CA LEU A 699 64.73 -18.90 -38.30
C LEU A 699 65.57 -19.22 -37.06
N GLU A 700 65.83 -20.49 -36.83
CA GLU A 700 66.69 -20.99 -35.78
C GLU A 700 67.87 -21.76 -36.40
N VAL A 701 69.10 -21.41 -35.98
CA VAL A 701 70.34 -22.03 -36.47
C VAL A 701 71.12 -22.58 -35.28
N LEU A 702 71.34 -23.90 -35.29
CA LEU A 702 72.09 -24.65 -34.27
C LEU A 702 71.60 -24.47 -32.82
N GLY A 703 70.40 -23.93 -32.59
CA GLY A 703 69.88 -23.56 -31.27
C GLY A 703 70.58 -22.36 -30.62
N ILE A 704 71.57 -21.76 -31.30
CA ILE A 704 72.39 -20.66 -30.79
C ILE A 704 71.87 -19.32 -31.32
N ILE A 705 71.41 -19.27 -32.56
CA ILE A 705 70.89 -18.04 -33.18
C ILE A 705 69.42 -18.25 -33.51
N SER A 706 68.56 -17.34 -33.04
CA SER A 706 67.13 -17.31 -33.38
C SER A 706 66.76 -15.90 -33.84
N ILE A 707 66.15 -15.81 -35.01
CA ILE A 707 65.61 -14.58 -35.58
C ILE A 707 64.11 -14.78 -35.73
N SER A 708 63.30 -13.87 -35.19
CA SER A 708 61.87 -13.81 -35.46
C SER A 708 61.50 -12.43 -35.99
N VAL A 709 60.73 -12.39 -37.06
CA VAL A 709 60.16 -11.18 -37.64
C VAL A 709 58.65 -11.32 -37.56
N GLU A 710 58.00 -10.34 -36.95
CA GLU A 710 56.55 -10.22 -36.94
C GLU A 710 56.17 -8.92 -37.62
N PHE A 711 55.34 -9.02 -38.64
CA PHE A 711 54.69 -7.92 -39.32
C PHE A 711 53.20 -7.99 -38.99
N TYR A 712 52.63 -6.88 -38.52
CA TYR A 712 51.20 -6.70 -38.32
C TYR A 712 50.74 -5.44 -39.06
N LEU A 713 49.65 -5.54 -39.81
CA LEU A 713 48.96 -4.42 -40.41
C LEU A 713 47.49 -4.53 -40.03
N GLY A 714 46.96 -3.55 -39.29
CA GLY A 714 45.54 -3.40 -39.01
C GLY A 714 44.96 -2.21 -39.78
N LEU A 715 43.75 -2.36 -40.30
CA LEU A 715 43.00 -1.35 -41.03
C LEU A 715 41.60 -1.26 -40.41
N SER A 716 41.32 -0.21 -39.64
CA SER A 716 40.04 0.02 -38.97
C SER A 716 39.24 1.09 -39.70
N TYR A 717 38.01 0.80 -40.11
CA TYR A 717 37.10 1.78 -40.70
C TYR A 717 36.21 2.42 -39.63
N ASP A 718 36.26 3.75 -39.54
CA ASP A 718 35.32 4.55 -38.74
C ASP A 718 34.14 4.98 -39.61
N THR A 719 32.97 4.41 -39.33
CA THR A 719 31.73 4.70 -40.08
C THR A 719 31.22 6.13 -39.91
N ASN A 720 31.61 6.84 -38.84
CA ASN A 720 31.17 8.21 -38.58
C ASN A 720 31.99 9.21 -39.38
N THR A 721 33.31 9.09 -39.34
CA THR A 721 34.24 9.98 -40.05
C THR A 721 34.47 9.56 -41.51
N LYS A 722 34.09 8.32 -41.86
CA LYS A 722 34.35 7.67 -43.15
C LYS A 722 35.85 7.58 -43.47
N VAL A 723 36.69 7.48 -42.44
CA VAL A 723 38.15 7.33 -42.53
C VAL A 723 38.53 5.90 -42.19
N VAL A 724 39.49 5.35 -42.93
CA VAL A 724 40.18 4.10 -42.60
C VAL A 724 41.50 4.45 -41.91
N HIS A 725 41.63 4.07 -40.64
CA HIS A 725 42.85 4.19 -39.87
C HIS A 725 43.69 2.93 -40.09
N GLY A 726 44.90 3.08 -40.61
CA GLY A 726 45.86 2.01 -40.83
C GLY A 726 47.03 2.09 -39.85
N HIS A 727 47.30 0.99 -39.16
CA HIS A 727 48.44 0.84 -38.26
C HIS A 727 49.29 -0.35 -38.71
N ALA A 728 50.55 -0.13 -39.02
CA ALA A 728 51.51 -1.17 -39.35
C ALA A 728 52.63 -1.22 -38.31
N GLU A 729 52.92 -2.41 -37.80
CA GLU A 729 54.01 -2.66 -36.86
C GLU A 729 54.90 -3.80 -37.37
N ILE A 730 56.22 -3.60 -37.29
CA ILE A 730 57.22 -4.63 -37.58
C ILE A 730 58.11 -4.80 -36.37
N ILE A 731 58.12 -5.99 -35.80
CA ILE A 731 58.97 -6.37 -34.68
C ILE A 731 60.00 -7.38 -35.17
N VAL A 732 61.27 -7.00 -35.14
CA VAL A 732 62.40 -7.90 -35.42
C VAL A 732 63.09 -8.21 -34.11
N ARG A 733 63.16 -9.49 -33.78
CA ARG A 733 63.84 -10.00 -32.58
C ARG A 733 64.98 -10.92 -32.99
N VAL A 734 66.16 -10.64 -32.46
CA VAL A 734 67.37 -11.46 -32.67
C VAL A 734 67.86 -11.93 -31.31
N ARG A 735 67.98 -13.25 -31.17
CA ARG A 735 68.58 -13.93 -30.02
C ARG A 735 69.87 -14.61 -30.46
N VAL A 736 70.96 -14.34 -29.73
CA VAL A 736 72.25 -15.03 -29.87
C VAL A 736 72.67 -15.57 -28.51
N ALA A 737 72.72 -16.89 -28.38
CA ALA A 737 72.87 -17.63 -27.12
C ALA A 737 71.86 -17.14 -26.05
N PHE A 738 72.34 -16.47 -24.99
CA PHE A 738 71.52 -15.98 -23.87
C PHE A 738 71.10 -14.50 -24.03
N PHE A 739 71.55 -13.81 -25.07
CA PHE A 739 71.27 -12.39 -25.30
C PHE A 739 70.15 -12.22 -26.32
N THR A 740 69.18 -11.35 -26.02
CA THR A 740 68.06 -11.05 -26.92
C THR A 740 67.91 -9.54 -27.11
N LYS A 741 67.71 -9.09 -28.34
CA LYS A 741 67.37 -7.69 -28.64
C LYS A 741 66.22 -7.62 -29.64
N SER A 742 65.29 -6.69 -29.41
CA SER A 742 64.14 -6.44 -30.27
C SER A 742 64.18 -5.01 -30.78
N VAL A 743 63.81 -4.81 -32.04
CA VAL A 743 63.57 -3.50 -32.67
C VAL A 743 62.14 -3.51 -33.18
N SER A 744 61.34 -2.52 -32.80
CA SER A 744 59.99 -2.29 -33.34
C SER A 744 59.99 -1.03 -34.20
N LEU A 745 59.33 -1.09 -35.36
CA LEU A 745 59.00 0.05 -36.19
C LEU A 745 57.48 0.11 -36.36
N GLN A 746 56.90 1.27 -36.11
CA GLN A 746 55.46 1.52 -36.23
C GLN A 746 55.19 2.62 -37.26
N VAL A 747 54.12 2.47 -38.03
CA VAL A 747 53.65 3.46 -39.01
C VAL A 747 52.13 3.54 -38.94
N ASP A 748 51.63 4.73 -38.64
CA ASP A 748 50.20 5.06 -38.70
C ASP A 748 49.89 5.88 -39.95
N ARG A 749 48.80 5.52 -40.65
CA ARG A 749 48.30 6.22 -41.83
C ARG A 749 46.78 6.19 -41.89
N ASP A 750 46.18 7.35 -42.07
CA ASP A 750 44.74 7.50 -42.26
C ASP A 750 44.41 7.66 -43.75
N PHE A 751 43.36 6.99 -44.20
CA PHE A 751 42.88 7.00 -45.59
C PHE A 751 41.40 7.39 -45.64
N GLY A 752 41.06 8.43 -46.41
CA GLY A 752 39.68 8.93 -46.54
C GLY A 752 39.40 10.17 -45.67
N GLY A 753 38.34 10.91 -46.01
CA GLY A 753 37.90 12.10 -45.26
C GLY A 753 38.11 13.47 -45.95
N GLY A 754 38.69 13.53 -47.15
CA GLY A 754 38.87 14.78 -47.91
C GLY A 754 38.45 14.65 -49.38
N SER A 755 37.98 15.74 -49.98
CA SER A 755 37.78 15.82 -51.44
C SER A 755 39.09 15.53 -52.17
N ASP A 756 39.03 14.92 -53.36
CA ASP A 756 40.22 14.67 -54.19
C ASP A 756 41.11 15.91 -54.23
N PRO A 757 42.42 15.80 -53.92
CA PRO A 757 43.32 16.94 -53.97
C PRO A 757 43.28 17.52 -55.37
N THR A 758 43.02 18.82 -55.46
CA THR A 758 43.01 19.49 -56.75
C THR A 758 44.42 19.50 -57.32
N PHE A 759 44.55 19.70 -58.63
CA PHE A 759 45.87 19.88 -59.25
C PHE A 759 46.70 20.97 -58.54
N ALA A 760 46.05 21.99 -57.98
CA ALA A 760 46.70 23.05 -57.22
C ALA A 760 47.20 22.60 -55.83
N ASP A 761 46.55 21.62 -55.20
CA ASP A 761 46.99 21.06 -53.91
C ASP A 761 48.20 20.12 -54.10
N ALA A 762 48.24 19.39 -55.22
CA ALA A 762 49.37 18.53 -55.58
C ALA A 762 50.56 19.32 -56.16
N PHE A 763 50.30 20.47 -56.80
CA PHE A 763 51.31 21.36 -57.40
C PHE A 763 51.05 22.82 -57.01
N PRO A 764 51.32 23.21 -55.74
CA PRO A 764 51.03 24.56 -55.23
C PRO A 764 51.92 25.65 -55.86
N THR A 765 53.02 25.25 -56.50
CA THR A 765 53.89 26.12 -57.29
C THR A 765 54.28 25.42 -58.60
N PRO A 766 54.75 26.15 -59.63
CA PRO A 766 55.16 25.53 -60.90
C PRO A 766 56.36 24.59 -60.78
N GLU A 767 57.19 24.74 -59.74
CA GLU A 767 58.49 24.09 -59.61
C GLU A 767 58.44 22.56 -59.45
N PRO A 768 57.56 21.96 -58.61
CA PRO A 768 57.44 20.51 -58.48
C PRO A 768 56.86 19.85 -59.75
N TRP A 769 55.97 20.54 -60.46
CA TRP A 769 55.46 20.09 -61.76
C TRP A 769 56.57 20.08 -62.82
N GLN A 770 57.37 21.14 -62.89
CA GLN A 770 58.53 21.21 -63.79
C GLN A 770 59.58 20.15 -63.46
N ARG A 771 59.89 19.87 -62.19
CA ARG A 771 60.79 18.77 -61.80
C ARG A 771 60.26 17.41 -62.20
N ARG A 772 58.95 17.18 -62.02
CA ARG A 772 58.30 15.94 -62.48
C ARG A 772 58.42 15.80 -64.00
N CYS A 773 58.06 16.82 -64.78
CA CYS A 773 58.21 16.81 -66.23
C CYS A 773 59.67 16.62 -66.66
N ALA A 774 60.63 17.27 -66.00
CA ALA A 774 62.06 17.12 -66.29
C ALA A 774 62.58 15.70 -65.99
N ALA A 775 62.08 15.03 -64.95
CA ALA A 775 62.43 13.65 -64.63
C ALA A 775 61.95 12.65 -65.70
N PHE A 776 60.94 13.00 -66.50
CA PHE A 776 60.40 12.18 -67.59
C PHE A 776 60.78 12.68 -69.00
N ALA A 777 61.50 13.79 -69.12
CA ALA A 777 61.94 14.38 -70.39
C ALA A 777 63.08 13.65 -71.16
N PRO A 778 63.89 12.71 -70.63
CA PRO A 778 64.97 12.09 -71.42
C PRO A 778 64.59 11.00 -72.44
N MET A 779 63.31 10.80 -72.82
CA MET A 779 62.91 9.73 -73.74
C MET A 779 62.40 10.17 -75.12
N GLU A 780 62.71 11.39 -75.59
CA GLU A 780 62.50 11.76 -77.00
C GLU A 780 63.72 12.52 -77.54
N GLY A 781 64.72 11.77 -78.06
CA GLY A 781 65.85 12.39 -78.76
C GLY A 781 67.15 11.60 -78.85
N THR A 782 67.12 10.29 -79.17
CA THR A 782 68.14 9.57 -79.97
C THR A 782 67.56 8.27 -80.48
#